data_AF-A0A934ZGD7-F1
#
_entry.id   AF-A0A934ZGD7-F1
#
_cell.length_a   1.000
_cell.length_b   1.000
_cell.length_c   1.000
_cell.angle_alpha   90.00
_cell.angle_beta   90.00
_cell.angle_gamma   90.00
#
_symmetry.space_group_name_H-M   'P 1'
#
loop_
_entity.id
_entity.type
_entity.pdbx_description
1 polymer ?
#
loop_
_entity_poly.entity_id
_entity_poly.type
_entity_poly.pdbx_seq_one_letter_code
_entity_poly.pdbx_strand_id
1 'polypeptide(L)'
;MSNKDAVGRRSPSSHGWAIVALVALVAPSRLAAQTGPGELLASEAQHVLATSCAECHGERLQRGNLSVLSVDGLVRNGTVLRGDPDHSPLIERLAPEGDMPVGRPPLSVADRETLIQWIRAGAPTAVTTAVARAVVDELAVSQAIAVDLAALPENDRPFTRYFTLHDAHNRSLREPDWPQRRQRFEDAILVLLNSLSWRRDLVRMHALSQALVLRFDLRAVGWTPEKWNLLVRSYPYAARLRGQDTATIDAPMRLASALAVPCLRGDWFVANASRSPLYEGLLDLPRTRSELEHRLNVDVAANLRDFSARRAGFSRSGVARHNRIIERHESPFGAYWQSFDFADDQGPHNIFENPLGPGSGEGAFSPSGGEIIFNLPNGLQGYLLVDAGGVRIADAPTGIVHDGTNPDDPVVHNAVSCMGCHGLDGIKPHVDEVSAVQLHRGASDERRRAVASLYGVTAERMEADRARYTTALSQLLPTSGPSHVSVLPVASVARDFARPLDADAVASSLGLTVAELRTVTVASVFGALRAIVGPVLAGTPVVCEVFDCAWRSLVREVDPSRSLVAEGGPTPAACPGTTATTQLFPAAQVCDSRWEAVRAYTAAATSAQWDQAQACETARAQLRVRVQGACAGDGLTAGSAAAVPCQCVARRDPRSGRNFASCTARGSVACGRYQQRCR
;
A
#
# COMPACT_ATOMS: atom_id res chain seq x y z
N MET A 1 46.67 -2.92 -62.13
CA MET A 1 47.10 -3.16 -63.52
C MET A 1 46.59 -4.51 -63.96
N SER A 2 45.74 -4.46 -64.99
CA SER A 2 45.38 -5.43 -66.03
C SER A 2 45.58 -6.95 -65.86
N ASN A 3 44.55 -7.63 -66.38
CA ASN A 3 44.57 -8.85 -67.18
C ASN A 3 44.74 -10.19 -66.45
N LYS A 4 44.10 -11.30 -66.83
CA LYS A 4 43.07 -11.72 -67.80
C LYS A 4 43.51 -13.13 -68.23
N ASP A 5 42.50 -13.92 -68.61
CA ASP A 5 42.58 -15.06 -69.54
C ASP A 5 43.11 -16.40 -69.02
N ALA A 6 42.65 -17.58 -69.47
CA ALA A 6 41.42 -18.01 -70.15
C ALA A 6 41.55 -19.54 -70.42
N VAL A 7 40.42 -20.13 -70.81
CA VAL A 7 40.25 -21.32 -71.69
C VAL A 7 40.40 -22.73 -71.11
N GLY A 8 39.35 -23.53 -71.33
CA GLY A 8 39.42 -24.98 -71.35
C GLY A 8 38.07 -25.70 -71.54
N ARG A 9 37.43 -25.53 -72.71
CA ARG A 9 36.20 -26.26 -73.11
C ARG A 9 36.44 -27.78 -73.23
N ARG A 10 35.51 -28.62 -72.78
CA ARG A 10 35.00 -29.81 -73.50
C ARG A 10 33.57 -30.17 -73.04
N SER A 11 32.63 -30.19 -73.97
CA SER A 11 31.39 -30.98 -73.90
C SER A 11 31.60 -32.26 -74.73
N PRO A 12 30.89 -33.37 -74.43
CA PRO A 12 29.75 -33.67 -75.31
C PRO A 12 28.55 -34.43 -74.66
N SER A 13 27.42 -34.32 -75.37
CA SER A 13 26.36 -35.32 -75.63
C SER A 13 25.56 -35.95 -74.46
N SER A 14 24.39 -35.35 -74.23
CA SER A 14 23.04 -35.94 -74.39
C SER A 14 22.83 -37.44 -74.09
N HIS A 15 22.12 -37.75 -73.01
CA HIS A 15 21.07 -38.78 -72.96
C HIS A 15 19.97 -38.30 -72.00
N GLY A 16 18.77 -38.11 -72.56
CA GLY A 16 17.61 -37.59 -71.85
C GLY A 16 16.99 -38.61 -70.91
N TRP A 17 16.69 -38.15 -69.69
CA TRP A 17 15.67 -38.69 -68.82
C TRP A 17 14.81 -37.52 -68.35
N ALA A 18 13.66 -37.33 -68.98
CA ALA A 18 12.67 -36.36 -68.55
C ALA A 18 11.98 -36.88 -67.28
N ILE A 19 12.51 -36.49 -66.12
CA ILE A 19 11.76 -36.55 -64.86
C ILE A 19 10.84 -35.32 -64.87
N VAL A 20 9.54 -35.55 -65.05
CA VAL A 20 8.51 -34.55 -64.78
C VAL A 20 8.50 -34.31 -63.27
N ALA A 21 9.28 -33.33 -62.81
CA ALA A 21 9.18 -32.79 -61.47
C ALA A 21 7.94 -31.90 -61.42
N LEU A 22 6.85 -32.44 -60.87
CA LEU A 22 5.67 -31.67 -60.49
C LEU A 22 6.09 -30.71 -59.37
N VAL A 23 6.55 -29.51 -59.74
CA VAL A 23 6.74 -28.41 -58.79
C VAL A 23 5.33 -27.96 -58.36
N ALA A 24 4.85 -28.53 -57.27
CA ALA A 24 3.74 -27.96 -56.53
C ALA A 24 4.21 -26.57 -56.05
N LEU A 25 3.73 -25.51 -56.71
CA LEU A 25 3.75 -24.16 -56.14
C LEU A 25 2.92 -24.21 -54.84
N VAL A 26 3.58 -24.48 -53.73
CA VAL A 26 3.06 -24.09 -52.42
C VAL A 26 3.23 -22.58 -52.36
N ALA A 27 2.21 -21.86 -52.81
CA ALA A 27 2.08 -20.45 -52.52
C ALA A 27 2.19 -20.29 -50.99
N PRO A 28 3.08 -19.44 -50.46
CA PRO A 28 3.00 -19.10 -49.05
C PRO A 28 1.66 -18.38 -48.88
N SER A 29 0.68 -19.09 -48.32
CA SER A 29 -0.52 -18.46 -47.79
C SER A 29 -0.05 -17.52 -46.68
N ARG A 30 0.18 -16.26 -47.04
CA ARG A 30 0.17 -15.17 -46.06
C ARG A 30 -1.24 -15.17 -45.49
N LEU A 31 -1.45 -15.88 -44.38
CA LEU A 31 -2.46 -15.46 -43.41
C LEU A 31 -1.98 -14.09 -42.90
N ALA A 32 -2.29 -13.04 -43.64
CA ALA A 32 -2.51 -11.76 -42.99
C ALA A 32 -3.69 -12.01 -42.05
N ALA A 33 -3.42 -12.02 -40.75
CA ALA A 33 -4.48 -11.87 -39.77
C ALA A 33 -5.23 -10.60 -40.17
N GLN A 34 -6.46 -10.75 -40.66
CA GLN A 34 -7.33 -9.61 -40.91
C GLN A 34 -7.73 -9.10 -39.53
N THR A 35 -7.02 -8.09 -39.04
CA THR A 35 -7.41 -7.32 -37.86
C THR A 35 -8.82 -6.81 -38.10
N GLY A 36 -9.77 -7.28 -37.29
CA GLY A 36 -11.17 -6.88 -37.44
C GLY A 36 -11.33 -5.36 -37.24
N PRO A 37 -12.39 -4.73 -37.80
CA PRO A 37 -12.62 -3.28 -37.62
C PRO A 37 -12.61 -2.83 -36.16
N GLY A 38 -13.11 -3.65 -35.23
CA GLY A 38 -13.09 -3.37 -33.79
C GLY A 38 -11.70 -3.46 -33.15
N GLU A 39 -10.79 -4.26 -33.69
CA GLU A 39 -9.42 -4.41 -33.18
C GLU A 39 -8.54 -3.23 -33.63
N LEU A 40 -8.74 -2.73 -34.85
CA LEU A 40 -8.13 -1.49 -35.33
C LEU A 40 -8.59 -0.29 -34.49
N LEU A 41 -9.90 -0.14 -34.30
CA LEU A 41 -10.46 0.94 -33.47
C LEU A 41 -9.94 0.89 -32.02
N ALA A 42 -9.82 -0.32 -31.45
CA ALA A 42 -9.22 -0.49 -30.13
C ALA A 42 -7.75 -0.06 -30.10
N SER A 43 -6.97 -0.42 -31.13
CA SER A 43 -5.56 -0.03 -31.24
C SER A 43 -5.38 1.47 -31.42
N GLU A 44 -6.23 2.12 -32.22
CA GLU A 44 -6.20 3.57 -32.45
C GLU A 44 -6.55 4.33 -31.17
N ALA A 45 -7.63 3.94 -30.48
CA ALA A 45 -8.01 4.56 -29.21
C ALA A 45 -6.92 4.38 -28.13
N GLN A 46 -6.33 3.19 -28.01
CA GLN A 46 -5.21 2.97 -27.11
C GLN A 46 -3.97 3.80 -27.46
N HIS A 47 -3.70 3.98 -28.76
CA HIS A 47 -2.61 4.86 -29.21
C HIS A 47 -2.85 6.32 -28.81
N VAL A 48 -4.09 6.81 -28.94
CA VAL A 48 -4.48 8.16 -28.48
C VAL A 48 -4.27 8.29 -26.97
N LEU A 49 -4.78 7.33 -26.18
CA LEU A 49 -4.62 7.32 -24.71
C LEU A 49 -3.15 7.27 -24.30
N ALA A 50 -2.35 6.42 -24.96
CA ALA A 50 -0.92 6.29 -24.67
C ALA A 50 -0.13 7.57 -25.00
N THR A 51 -0.46 8.23 -26.11
CA THR A 51 0.32 9.38 -26.60
C THR A 51 -0.10 10.68 -25.92
N SER A 52 -1.39 10.87 -25.68
CA SER A 52 -1.95 12.14 -25.20
C SER A 52 -2.21 12.16 -23.69
N CYS A 53 -2.34 11.00 -23.04
CA CYS A 53 -2.79 10.92 -21.64
C CYS A 53 -1.80 10.19 -20.70
N ALA A 54 -1.10 9.15 -21.17
CA ALA A 54 -0.33 8.25 -20.31
C ALA A 54 0.92 8.87 -19.65
N GLU A 55 1.34 10.06 -20.06
CA GLU A 55 2.41 10.78 -19.36
C GLU A 55 1.99 11.17 -17.93
N CYS A 56 0.72 11.56 -17.74
CA CYS A 56 0.16 11.93 -16.44
C CYS A 56 -0.77 10.85 -15.85
N HIS A 57 -1.38 10.02 -16.71
CA HIS A 57 -2.35 8.99 -16.35
C HIS A 57 -1.92 7.60 -16.87
N GLY A 58 -0.66 7.22 -16.74
CA GLY A 58 -0.14 5.92 -17.18
C GLY A 58 0.49 5.11 -16.05
N GLU A 59 1.20 4.04 -16.39
CA GLU A 59 1.80 3.16 -15.36
C GLU A 59 2.94 3.77 -14.57
N ARG A 60 3.57 4.84 -15.06
CA ARG A 60 4.63 5.53 -14.32
C ARG A 60 4.03 6.56 -13.35
N LEU A 61 3.07 7.35 -13.83
CA LEU A 61 2.38 8.41 -13.10
C LEU A 61 0.87 8.21 -13.24
N GLN A 62 0.16 8.05 -12.13
CA GLN A 62 -1.28 7.79 -12.10
C GLN A 62 -2.05 8.96 -11.47
N ARG A 63 -2.03 10.15 -12.11
CA ARG A 63 -2.73 11.34 -11.61
C ARG A 63 -4.23 11.08 -11.53
N GLY A 64 -4.87 11.60 -10.47
CA GLY A 64 -6.29 11.34 -10.22
C GLY A 64 -6.58 9.85 -10.01
N ASN A 65 -5.56 9.07 -9.66
CA ASN A 65 -5.67 7.64 -9.39
C ASN A 65 -6.14 6.83 -10.61
N LEU A 66 -5.70 7.27 -11.79
CA LEU A 66 -6.12 6.78 -13.09
C LEU A 66 -4.92 6.28 -13.91
N SER A 67 -5.04 5.08 -14.49
CA SER A 67 -4.19 4.61 -15.59
C SER A 67 -5.06 4.40 -16.84
N VAL A 68 -4.86 5.23 -17.86
CA VAL A 68 -5.54 5.14 -19.16
C VAL A 68 -5.06 3.96 -20.00
N LEU A 69 -3.99 3.30 -19.58
CA LEU A 69 -3.46 2.12 -20.25
C LEU A 69 -4.25 0.85 -19.89
N SER A 70 -5.04 0.88 -18.82
CA SER A 70 -5.91 -0.23 -18.41
C SER A 70 -7.37 0.06 -18.74
N VAL A 71 -7.87 -0.50 -19.85
CA VAL A 71 -9.29 -0.36 -20.25
C VAL A 71 -10.23 -0.89 -19.16
N ASP A 72 -9.92 -2.04 -18.57
CA ASP A 72 -10.70 -2.56 -17.45
C ASP A 72 -10.58 -1.71 -16.18
N GLY A 73 -9.45 -1.01 -16.00
CA GLY A 73 -9.32 0.02 -14.97
C GLY A 73 -10.28 1.18 -15.20
N LEU A 74 -10.30 1.73 -16.43
CA LEU A 74 -11.16 2.83 -16.84
C LEU A 74 -12.66 2.52 -16.73
N VAL A 75 -13.04 1.27 -16.98
CA VAL A 75 -14.44 0.86 -16.85
C VAL A 75 -14.82 0.65 -15.39
N ARG A 76 -13.96 -0.03 -14.61
CA ARG A 76 -14.25 -0.30 -13.19
C ARG A 76 -14.39 0.97 -12.36
N ASN A 77 -13.58 1.99 -12.62
CA ASN A 77 -13.64 3.25 -11.88
C ASN A 77 -14.68 4.24 -12.45
N GLY A 78 -15.48 3.81 -13.44
CA GLY A 78 -16.53 4.63 -14.04
C GLY A 78 -16.04 5.74 -14.96
N THR A 79 -14.73 5.83 -15.25
CA THR A 79 -14.19 6.82 -16.21
C THR A 79 -14.71 6.56 -17.63
N VAL A 80 -14.95 5.29 -17.96
CA VAL A 80 -15.55 4.85 -19.22
C VAL A 80 -16.82 4.06 -18.93
N LEU A 81 -17.96 4.56 -19.41
CA LEU A 81 -19.23 3.85 -19.40
C LEU A 81 -19.37 3.15 -20.76
N ARG A 82 -19.23 1.81 -20.78
CA ARG A 82 -19.24 1.03 -22.02
C ARG A 82 -20.53 1.28 -22.81
N GLY A 83 -20.39 1.71 -24.07
CA GLY A 83 -21.52 1.99 -24.98
C GLY A 83 -22.13 3.39 -24.84
N ASP A 84 -21.73 4.17 -23.84
CA ASP A 84 -22.32 5.49 -23.54
C ASP A 84 -21.24 6.58 -23.49
N PRO A 85 -20.81 7.11 -24.66
CA PRO A 85 -19.81 8.16 -24.71
C PRO A 85 -20.31 9.49 -24.11
N ASP A 86 -21.61 9.77 -24.16
CA ASP A 86 -22.17 11.07 -23.79
C ASP A 86 -22.16 11.29 -22.26
N HIS A 87 -22.26 10.21 -21.48
CA HIS A 87 -22.16 10.23 -20.01
C HIS A 87 -20.84 9.68 -19.48
N SER A 88 -19.88 9.37 -20.36
CA SER A 88 -18.56 8.87 -19.93
C SER A 88 -17.69 10.02 -19.42
N PRO A 89 -17.23 10.01 -18.15
CA PRO A 89 -16.35 11.04 -17.61
C PRO A 89 -15.07 11.27 -18.42
N LEU A 90 -14.56 10.24 -19.12
CA LEU A 90 -13.43 10.38 -20.04
C LEU A 90 -13.68 11.48 -21.07
N ILE A 91 -14.88 11.53 -21.66
CA ILE A 91 -15.25 12.49 -22.71
C ILE A 91 -15.62 13.85 -22.11
N GLU A 92 -16.36 13.88 -21.00
CA GLU A 92 -16.76 15.11 -20.29
C GLU A 92 -15.55 15.95 -19.83
N ARG A 93 -14.42 15.29 -19.55
CA ARG A 93 -13.20 15.95 -19.08
C ARG A 93 -12.32 16.46 -20.21
N LEU A 94 -12.55 16.08 -21.48
CA LEU A 94 -11.76 16.57 -22.60
C LEU A 94 -12.11 18.03 -22.94
N ALA A 95 -11.09 18.85 -23.12
CA ALA A 95 -11.22 20.19 -23.68
C ALA A 95 -11.84 20.12 -25.10
N PRO A 96 -12.61 21.13 -25.52
CA PRO A 96 -12.76 22.45 -24.89
C PRO A 96 -13.79 22.53 -23.75
N GLU A 97 -14.68 21.55 -23.59
CA GLU A 97 -15.70 21.59 -22.53
C GLU A 97 -15.13 21.24 -21.15
N GLY A 98 -14.09 20.41 -21.11
CA GLY A 98 -13.38 20.01 -19.90
C GLY A 98 -12.00 20.66 -19.71
N ASP A 99 -11.26 20.13 -18.74
CA ASP A 99 -9.98 20.63 -18.25
C ASP A 99 -8.76 19.76 -18.66
N MET A 100 -9.00 18.65 -19.36
CA MET A 100 -7.96 17.74 -19.86
C MET A 100 -7.70 17.94 -21.36
N PRO A 101 -6.44 17.96 -21.81
CA PRO A 101 -5.22 17.76 -21.02
C PRO A 101 -4.75 19.06 -20.31
N VAL A 102 -4.47 18.96 -19.00
CA VAL A 102 -4.08 20.13 -18.17
C VAL A 102 -2.79 20.76 -18.69
N GLY A 103 -2.85 22.06 -19.03
CA GLY A 103 -1.68 22.83 -19.48
C GLY A 103 -1.16 22.42 -20.87
N ARG A 104 -1.97 21.70 -21.66
CA ARG A 104 -1.65 21.29 -23.04
C ARG A 104 -2.79 21.67 -24.00
N PRO A 105 -2.53 21.75 -25.32
CA PRO A 105 -3.59 21.96 -26.30
C PRO A 105 -4.64 20.84 -26.27
N PRO A 106 -5.90 21.13 -26.63
CA PRO A 106 -6.94 20.11 -26.80
C PRO A 106 -6.52 19.01 -27.77
N LEU A 107 -7.11 17.82 -27.62
CA LEU A 107 -6.96 16.73 -28.58
C LEU A 107 -7.41 17.18 -29.98
N SER A 108 -6.86 16.56 -31.01
CA SER A 108 -7.39 16.75 -32.37
C SER A 108 -8.84 16.25 -32.44
N VAL A 109 -9.63 16.85 -33.34
CA VAL A 109 -11.03 16.42 -33.57
C VAL A 109 -11.09 14.93 -33.93
N ALA A 110 -10.11 14.43 -34.68
CA ALA A 110 -10.01 13.02 -35.07
C ALA A 110 -9.73 12.10 -33.87
N ASP A 111 -8.80 12.48 -32.98
CA ASP A 111 -8.49 11.69 -31.79
C ASP A 111 -9.67 11.65 -30.81
N ARG A 112 -10.34 12.80 -30.62
CA ARG A 112 -11.56 12.89 -29.80
C ARG A 112 -12.66 11.98 -30.35
N GLU A 113 -12.89 12.03 -31.66
CA GLU A 113 -13.89 11.18 -32.32
C GLU A 113 -13.53 9.69 -32.24
N THR A 114 -12.23 9.35 -32.34
CA THR A 114 -11.74 7.98 -32.16
C THR A 114 -12.11 7.44 -30.77
N LEU A 115 -11.91 8.22 -29.71
CA LEU A 115 -12.29 7.83 -28.34
C LEU A 115 -13.81 7.67 -28.19
N ILE A 116 -14.61 8.57 -28.78
CA ILE A 116 -16.08 8.48 -28.78
C ILE A 116 -16.55 7.19 -29.44
N GLN A 117 -16.04 6.88 -30.64
CA GLN A 117 -16.39 5.67 -31.37
C GLN A 117 -15.95 4.42 -30.63
N TRP A 118 -14.77 4.45 -30.01
CA TRP A 118 -14.27 3.35 -29.20
C TRP A 118 -15.16 3.07 -27.97
N ILE A 119 -15.57 4.09 -27.21
CA ILE A 119 -16.51 3.92 -26.09
C ILE A 119 -17.86 3.39 -26.59
N ARG A 120 -18.38 3.96 -27.68
CA ARG A 120 -19.64 3.54 -28.31
C ARG A 120 -19.60 2.07 -28.76
N ALA A 121 -18.44 1.60 -29.22
CA ALA A 121 -18.21 0.20 -29.56
C ALA A 121 -18.03 -0.73 -28.33
N GLY A 122 -18.24 -0.21 -27.12
CA GLY A 122 -18.12 -0.96 -25.87
C GLY A 122 -16.72 -0.97 -25.28
N ALA A 123 -15.84 -0.05 -25.70
CA ALA A 123 -14.44 0.05 -25.29
C ALA A 123 -13.67 -1.28 -25.42
N PRO A 124 -13.58 -1.87 -26.63
CA PRO A 124 -12.82 -3.09 -26.85
C PRO A 124 -11.33 -2.88 -26.53
N THR A 125 -10.67 -3.90 -25.98
CA THR A 125 -9.22 -3.87 -25.71
C THR A 125 -8.50 -4.48 -26.90
N ALA A 126 -7.46 -3.82 -27.42
CA ALA A 126 -6.68 -4.39 -28.52
C ALA A 126 -5.95 -5.65 -28.03
N VAL A 127 -5.94 -6.71 -28.84
CA VAL A 127 -5.19 -7.92 -28.52
C VAL A 127 -3.71 -7.64 -28.79
N THR A 128 -2.99 -7.18 -27.78
CA THR A 128 -1.54 -7.07 -27.90
C THR A 128 -0.94 -8.46 -27.76
N THR A 129 -0.19 -8.92 -28.78
CA THR A 129 0.68 -10.10 -28.67
C THR A 129 1.91 -9.75 -27.83
N ALA A 130 1.69 -9.43 -26.55
CA ALA A 130 2.77 -9.26 -25.61
C ALA A 130 3.54 -10.59 -25.51
N VAL A 131 4.83 -10.57 -25.85
CA VAL A 131 5.72 -11.69 -25.58
C VAL A 131 5.74 -11.88 -24.07
N ALA A 132 5.17 -13.00 -23.60
CA ALA A 132 5.10 -13.29 -22.18
C ALA A 132 6.53 -13.33 -21.61
N ARG A 133 6.80 -12.51 -20.60
CA ARG A 133 8.07 -12.54 -19.88
C ARG A 133 8.20 -13.87 -19.12
N ALA A 134 9.43 -14.25 -18.79
CA ALA A 134 9.68 -15.45 -18.00
C ALA A 134 9.27 -15.21 -16.54
N VAL A 135 8.70 -16.23 -15.90
CA VAL A 135 8.47 -16.22 -14.44
C VAL A 135 9.82 -16.17 -13.73
N VAL A 136 9.91 -15.32 -12.71
CA VAL A 136 11.05 -15.28 -11.78
C VAL A 136 10.61 -15.89 -10.46
N ASP A 137 11.25 -16.99 -10.07
CA ASP A 137 10.96 -17.66 -8.79
C ASP A 137 11.87 -17.18 -7.65
N GLU A 138 11.55 -17.61 -6.43
CA GLU A 138 12.30 -17.25 -5.23
C GLU A 138 13.73 -17.80 -5.23
N LEU A 139 14.00 -18.89 -5.96
CA LEU A 139 15.34 -19.45 -6.11
C LEU A 139 16.22 -18.50 -6.91
N ALA A 140 15.73 -17.99 -8.03
CA ALA A 140 16.45 -17.00 -8.84
C ALA A 140 16.75 -15.72 -8.05
N VAL A 141 15.79 -15.24 -7.25
CA VAL A 141 15.97 -14.09 -6.34
C VAL A 141 17.05 -14.37 -5.30
N SER A 142 16.98 -15.53 -4.63
CA SER A 142 17.93 -15.92 -3.58
C SER A 142 19.34 -16.14 -4.12
N GLN A 143 19.48 -16.72 -5.32
CA GLN A 143 20.76 -16.88 -5.99
C GLN A 143 21.40 -15.53 -6.31
N ALA A 144 20.63 -14.58 -6.85
CA ALA A 144 21.14 -13.24 -7.14
C ALA A 144 21.63 -12.52 -5.87
N ILE A 145 20.90 -12.66 -4.76
CA ILE A 145 21.29 -12.08 -3.47
C ILE A 145 22.54 -12.76 -2.91
N ALA A 146 22.62 -14.09 -2.96
CA ALA A 146 23.79 -14.83 -2.45
C ALA A 146 25.07 -14.45 -3.22
N VAL A 147 24.99 -14.32 -4.55
CA VAL A 147 26.10 -13.88 -5.40
C VAL A 147 26.52 -12.45 -5.05
N ASP A 148 25.57 -11.52 -4.92
CA ASP A 148 25.86 -10.13 -4.56
C ASP A 148 26.47 -10.02 -3.15
N LEU A 149 25.90 -10.67 -2.14
CA LEU A 149 26.44 -10.67 -0.77
C LEU A 149 27.86 -11.26 -0.70
N ALA A 150 28.14 -12.32 -1.44
CA ALA A 150 29.47 -12.92 -1.49
C ALA A 150 30.52 -11.97 -2.09
N ALA A 151 30.12 -11.11 -3.03
CA ALA A 151 30.98 -10.10 -3.65
C ALA A 151 31.22 -8.87 -2.76
N LEU A 152 30.43 -8.65 -1.71
CA LEU A 152 30.58 -7.52 -0.80
C LEU A 152 31.67 -7.76 0.27
N PRO A 153 32.30 -6.68 0.79
CA PRO A 153 33.19 -6.76 1.93
C PRO A 153 32.50 -7.39 3.14
N GLU A 154 33.20 -8.25 3.90
CA GLU A 154 32.62 -8.99 5.03
C GLU A 154 31.96 -8.09 6.07
N ASN A 155 32.53 -6.91 6.32
CA ASN A 155 32.01 -5.94 7.28
C ASN A 155 30.70 -5.25 6.84
N ASP A 156 30.36 -5.30 5.55
CA ASP A 156 29.15 -4.67 5.00
C ASP A 156 27.97 -5.65 4.92
N ARG A 157 28.25 -6.97 4.84
CA ARG A 157 27.22 -8.01 4.69
C ARG A 157 26.14 -7.97 5.79
N PRO A 158 26.47 -7.77 7.09
CA PRO A 158 25.46 -7.71 8.15
C PRO A 158 24.48 -6.55 8.03
N PHE A 159 24.83 -5.49 7.30
CA PHE A 159 24.02 -4.27 7.13
C PHE A 159 23.32 -4.21 5.77
N THR A 160 23.63 -5.12 4.86
CA THR A 160 23.09 -5.12 3.50
C THR A 160 21.71 -5.75 3.47
N ARG A 161 20.73 -5.07 2.87
CA ARG A 161 19.33 -5.51 2.74
C ARG A 161 18.84 -5.35 1.31
N TYR A 162 17.77 -6.09 1.02
CA TYR A 162 17.24 -6.21 -0.33
C TYR A 162 15.73 -6.01 -0.37
N PHE A 163 15.25 -5.42 -1.46
CA PHE A 163 13.86 -5.50 -1.88
C PHE A 163 13.74 -6.27 -3.18
N THR A 164 12.68 -7.06 -3.36
CA THR A 164 12.40 -7.78 -4.61
C THR A 164 11.11 -7.28 -5.26
N LEU A 165 11.11 -7.23 -6.60
CA LEU A 165 10.00 -6.91 -7.48
C LEU A 165 9.52 -8.14 -8.27
N HIS A 166 10.00 -9.35 -7.95
CA HIS A 166 9.67 -10.56 -8.72
C HIS A 166 8.16 -10.86 -8.74
N ASP A 167 7.46 -10.66 -7.62
CA ASP A 167 6.01 -10.88 -7.57
C ASP A 167 5.26 -9.88 -8.46
N ALA A 168 5.62 -8.59 -8.38
CA ALA A 168 5.07 -7.55 -9.25
C ALA A 168 5.34 -7.85 -10.74
N HIS A 169 6.52 -8.38 -11.05
CA HIS A 169 6.86 -8.83 -12.40
C HIS A 169 6.00 -10.00 -12.86
N ASN A 170 5.86 -11.04 -12.02
CA ASN A 170 5.09 -12.24 -12.31
C ASN A 170 3.58 -11.94 -12.44
N ARG A 171 3.06 -10.97 -11.69
CA ARG A 171 1.67 -10.49 -11.86
C ARG A 171 1.47 -9.72 -13.16
N SER A 172 2.55 -9.25 -13.76
CA SER A 172 2.53 -8.44 -14.96
C SER A 172 3.00 -9.17 -16.20
N LEU A 173 3.25 -10.48 -16.25
CA LEU A 173 4.01 -11.14 -17.35
C LEU A 173 3.55 -10.83 -18.79
N ARG A 174 2.26 -10.50 -18.97
CA ARG A 174 1.63 -10.20 -20.27
C ARG A 174 1.40 -8.70 -20.50
N GLU A 175 1.74 -7.85 -19.55
CA GLU A 175 1.50 -6.41 -19.62
C GLU A 175 2.62 -5.69 -20.39
N PRO A 176 2.35 -4.96 -21.49
CA PRO A 176 3.39 -4.31 -22.28
C PRO A 176 4.12 -3.17 -21.54
N ASP A 177 3.51 -2.63 -20.48
CA ASP A 177 3.93 -1.45 -19.71
C ASP A 177 4.84 -1.75 -18.50
N TRP A 178 5.32 -2.99 -18.37
CA TRP A 178 6.19 -3.39 -17.25
C TRP A 178 7.40 -2.50 -17.02
N PRO A 179 8.13 -1.98 -18.03
CA PRO A 179 9.23 -1.06 -17.77
C PRO A 179 8.80 0.17 -16.95
N GLN A 180 7.63 0.75 -17.28
CA GLN A 180 7.06 1.90 -16.58
C GLN A 180 6.55 1.51 -15.19
N ARG A 181 5.87 0.36 -15.07
CA ARG A 181 5.40 -0.16 -13.77
C ARG A 181 6.58 -0.50 -12.84
N ARG A 182 7.61 -1.15 -13.36
CA ARG A 182 8.86 -1.43 -12.64
C ARG A 182 9.47 -0.15 -12.11
N GLN A 183 9.64 0.87 -12.96
CA GLN A 183 10.18 2.16 -12.52
C GLN A 183 9.32 2.77 -11.40
N ARG A 184 7.99 2.75 -11.53
CA ARG A 184 7.08 3.24 -10.48
C ARG A 184 7.28 2.52 -9.13
N PHE A 185 7.50 1.21 -9.15
CA PHE A 185 7.77 0.44 -7.92
C PHE A 185 9.15 0.77 -7.35
N GLU A 186 10.19 0.86 -8.19
CA GLU A 186 11.53 1.28 -7.77
C GLU A 186 11.51 2.69 -7.15
N ASP A 187 10.80 3.63 -7.77
CA ASP A 187 10.61 5.01 -7.31
C ASP A 187 9.85 5.05 -5.97
N ALA A 188 8.78 4.27 -5.83
CA ALA A 188 8.00 4.19 -4.59
C ALA A 188 8.85 3.67 -3.41
N ILE A 189 9.62 2.61 -3.63
CA ILE A 189 10.52 2.06 -2.61
C ILE A 189 11.61 3.08 -2.26
N LEU A 190 12.22 3.70 -3.27
CA LEU A 190 13.30 4.68 -3.09
C LEU A 190 12.84 5.89 -2.26
N VAL A 191 11.69 6.46 -2.63
CA VAL A 191 11.12 7.62 -1.93
C VAL A 191 10.74 7.24 -0.51
N LEU A 192 9.99 6.15 -0.31
CA LEU A 192 9.55 5.75 1.03
C LEU A 192 10.74 5.45 1.94
N LEU A 193 11.76 4.74 1.43
CA LEU A 193 12.98 4.43 2.19
C LEU A 193 13.66 5.70 2.72
N ASN A 194 13.76 6.75 1.89
CA ASN A 194 14.34 8.03 2.29
C ASN A 194 13.39 8.86 3.19
N SER A 195 12.07 8.76 3.00
CA SER A 195 11.05 9.37 3.87
C SER A 195 10.95 8.71 5.25
N LEU A 196 11.61 7.57 5.46
CA LEU A 196 11.71 6.87 6.75
C LEU A 196 13.10 7.05 7.40
N SER A 197 13.85 8.09 7.01
CA SER A 197 15.22 8.36 7.44
C SER A 197 15.39 9.77 8.02
N TRP A 198 16.13 9.86 9.13
CA TRP A 198 16.59 11.13 9.71
C TRP A 198 18.00 11.52 9.25
N ARG A 199 18.58 10.79 8.28
CA ARG A 199 19.88 11.14 7.69
C ARG A 199 19.72 12.37 6.80
N ARG A 200 20.79 13.16 6.68
CA ARG A 200 20.84 14.33 5.78
C ARG A 200 21.03 13.93 4.32
N ASP A 201 21.80 12.88 4.09
CA ASP A 201 22.11 12.42 2.74
C ASP A 201 20.98 11.55 2.20
N LEU A 202 20.61 11.80 0.94
CA LEU A 202 19.68 10.95 0.20
C LEU A 202 20.41 9.67 -0.25
N VAL A 203 19.78 8.53 0.01
CA VAL A 203 20.30 7.20 -0.32
C VAL A 203 19.72 6.75 -1.66
N ARG A 204 20.57 6.15 -2.49
CA ARG A 204 20.15 5.42 -3.70
C ARG A 204 20.23 3.93 -3.48
N MET A 205 19.36 3.19 -4.16
CA MET A 205 19.43 1.74 -4.21
C MET A 205 20.28 1.28 -5.39
N HIS A 206 20.99 0.16 -5.21
CA HIS A 206 21.73 -0.49 -6.27
C HIS A 206 20.86 -1.61 -6.88
N ALA A 207 20.45 -1.44 -8.13
CA ALA A 207 19.65 -2.44 -8.84
C ALA A 207 20.54 -3.56 -9.38
N LEU A 208 20.22 -4.81 -9.02
CA LEU A 208 20.84 -5.99 -9.60
C LEU A 208 20.13 -6.26 -10.94
N SER A 209 20.78 -5.85 -12.03
CA SER A 209 20.17 -5.48 -13.34
C SER A 209 19.32 -6.56 -14.05
N GLN A 210 19.28 -7.80 -13.54
CA GLN A 210 18.45 -8.88 -14.09
C GLN A 210 17.52 -9.55 -13.07
N ALA A 211 17.71 -9.32 -11.76
CA ALA A 211 17.08 -10.15 -10.73
C ALA A 211 15.85 -9.53 -10.08
N LEU A 212 15.41 -8.34 -10.53
CA LEU A 212 14.30 -7.63 -9.90
C LEU A 212 14.59 -7.36 -8.42
N VAL A 213 15.87 -7.19 -8.07
CA VAL A 213 16.35 -7.01 -6.70
C VAL A 213 17.04 -5.65 -6.56
N LEU A 214 16.69 -4.94 -5.49
CA LEU A 214 17.21 -3.63 -5.14
C LEU A 214 17.96 -3.75 -3.82
N ARG A 215 19.25 -3.41 -3.80
CA ARG A 215 20.12 -3.46 -2.62
C ARG A 215 20.25 -2.09 -1.97
N PHE A 216 20.27 -2.06 -0.64
CA PHE A 216 20.68 -0.89 0.14
C PHE A 216 21.39 -1.28 1.44
N ASP A 217 22.05 -0.30 2.06
CA ASP A 217 22.72 -0.45 3.36
C ASP A 217 21.88 0.21 4.47
N LEU A 218 21.58 -0.53 5.54
CA LEU A 218 20.82 -0.01 6.69
C LEU A 218 21.45 1.25 7.29
N ARG A 219 22.79 1.31 7.36
CA ARG A 219 23.54 2.43 7.95
C ARG A 219 23.34 3.70 7.13
N ALA A 220 23.18 3.58 5.81
CA ALA A 220 22.97 4.71 4.92
C ALA A 220 21.68 5.48 5.25
N VAL A 221 20.64 4.78 5.73
CA VAL A 221 19.36 5.36 6.17
C VAL A 221 19.25 5.51 7.69
N GLY A 222 20.35 5.28 8.42
CA GLY A 222 20.36 5.37 9.89
C GLY A 222 19.50 4.32 10.59
N TRP A 223 19.27 3.17 9.95
CA TRP A 223 18.51 2.07 10.53
C TRP A 223 19.43 1.09 11.26
N THR A 224 18.92 0.53 12.35
CA THR A 224 19.54 -0.59 13.05
C THR A 224 18.94 -1.93 12.55
N PRO A 225 19.59 -3.07 12.80
CA PRO A 225 18.99 -4.38 12.54
C PRO A 225 17.61 -4.58 13.19
N GLU A 226 17.35 -3.94 14.33
CA GLU A 226 16.06 -4.00 15.03
C GLU A 226 14.92 -3.36 14.23
N LYS A 227 15.19 -2.24 13.52
CA LYS A 227 14.20 -1.62 12.62
C LYS A 227 13.86 -2.52 11.45
N TRP A 228 14.85 -3.19 10.87
CA TRP A 228 14.58 -4.22 9.87
C TRP A 228 13.76 -5.37 10.44
N ASN A 229 14.08 -5.83 11.65
CA ASN A 229 13.33 -6.87 12.33
C ASN A 229 11.89 -6.46 12.69
N LEU A 230 11.59 -5.16 12.80
CA LEU A 230 10.21 -4.67 12.91
C LEU A 230 9.42 -5.00 11.64
N LEU A 231 9.99 -4.79 10.45
CA LEU A 231 9.38 -5.18 9.17
C LEU A 231 9.21 -6.70 9.08
N VAL A 232 10.28 -7.45 9.34
CA VAL A 232 10.27 -8.92 9.23
C VAL A 232 9.21 -9.57 10.12
N ARG A 233 8.94 -9.01 11.30
CA ARG A 233 7.89 -9.53 12.22
C ARG A 233 6.48 -9.51 11.62
N SER A 234 6.20 -8.54 10.76
CA SER A 234 4.90 -8.39 10.09
C SER A 234 4.89 -8.98 8.68
N TYR A 235 6.02 -9.51 8.19
CA TYR A 235 6.16 -9.96 6.81
C TYR A 235 5.54 -11.36 6.58
N PRO A 236 4.45 -11.48 5.80
CA PRO A 236 3.75 -12.76 5.64
C PRO A 236 4.49 -13.71 4.70
N TYR A 237 5.26 -13.15 3.75
CA TYR A 237 5.87 -13.89 2.65
C TYR A 237 7.26 -14.46 2.95
N ALA A 238 7.68 -14.52 4.21
CA ALA A 238 8.93 -15.15 4.60
C ALA A 238 8.93 -16.65 4.19
N ALA A 239 9.80 -17.03 3.26
CA ALA A 239 9.99 -18.40 2.80
C ALA A 239 11.49 -18.78 2.81
N ARG A 240 11.79 -20.08 3.01
CA ARG A 240 13.14 -20.68 2.97
C ARG A 240 13.31 -21.49 1.73
N LEU A 241 14.55 -21.61 1.25
CA LEU A 241 14.86 -22.65 0.28
C LEU A 241 14.78 -24.06 0.91
N ARG A 242 14.41 -25.10 0.15
CA ARG A 242 14.43 -26.53 0.57
C ARG A 242 15.61 -27.30 0.00
N GLY A 243 15.94 -28.42 0.65
CA GLY A 243 16.84 -29.43 0.10
C GLY A 243 18.28 -28.93 0.02
N GLN A 244 18.94 -29.20 -1.11
CA GLN A 244 20.34 -28.80 -1.31
C GLN A 244 20.50 -27.27 -1.34
N ASP A 245 19.51 -26.55 -1.87
CA ASP A 245 19.50 -25.09 -1.96
C ASP A 245 19.54 -24.42 -0.58
N THR A 246 19.01 -25.08 0.46
CA THR A 246 19.13 -24.60 1.85
C THR A 246 20.59 -24.50 2.27
N ALA A 247 21.40 -25.51 1.96
CA ALA A 247 22.79 -25.59 2.40
C ALA A 247 23.72 -24.72 1.54
N THR A 248 23.44 -24.59 0.24
CA THR A 248 24.32 -23.91 -0.71
C THR A 248 24.01 -22.42 -0.86
N ILE A 249 22.77 -21.98 -0.63
CA ILE A 249 22.32 -20.61 -0.88
C ILE A 249 21.74 -19.97 0.39
N ASP A 250 20.68 -20.55 0.95
CA ASP A 250 19.90 -19.90 2.03
C ASP A 250 20.70 -19.75 3.34
N ALA A 251 21.31 -20.83 3.83
CA ALA A 251 22.07 -20.80 5.08
C ALA A 251 23.30 -19.87 5.01
N PRO A 252 24.13 -19.90 3.95
CA PRO A 252 25.22 -18.94 3.78
C PRO A 252 24.73 -17.49 3.70
N MET A 253 23.66 -17.22 2.95
CA MET A 253 23.06 -15.90 2.81
C MET A 253 22.61 -15.33 4.16
N ARG A 254 21.93 -16.14 4.98
CA ARG A 254 21.45 -15.75 6.31
C ARG A 254 22.60 -15.54 7.30
N LEU A 255 23.61 -16.40 7.24
CA LEU A 255 24.80 -16.24 8.08
C LEU A 255 25.53 -14.94 7.74
N ALA A 256 25.74 -14.66 6.45
CA ALA A 256 26.43 -13.46 5.99
C ALA A 256 25.65 -12.17 6.29
N SER A 257 24.32 -12.19 6.14
CA SER A 257 23.46 -11.04 6.44
C SER A 257 23.13 -10.85 7.92
N ALA A 258 23.54 -11.80 8.76
CA ALA A 258 23.24 -11.88 10.20
C ALA A 258 21.74 -11.83 10.54
N LEU A 259 20.84 -12.14 9.59
CA LEU A 259 19.39 -12.11 9.78
C LEU A 259 18.68 -13.26 9.07
N ALA A 260 17.47 -13.58 9.56
CA ALA A 260 16.67 -14.66 9.03
C ALA A 260 16.06 -14.36 7.65
N VAL A 261 15.70 -13.10 7.39
CA VAL A 261 15.03 -12.65 6.16
C VAL A 261 15.73 -11.38 5.67
N PRO A 262 16.71 -11.48 4.75
CA PRO A 262 17.47 -10.33 4.25
C PRO A 262 16.77 -9.58 3.10
N CYS A 263 15.72 -10.17 2.53
CA CYS A 263 14.95 -9.61 1.41
C CYS A 263 13.47 -9.49 1.76
N LEU A 264 12.85 -8.38 1.36
CA LEU A 264 11.40 -8.18 1.45
C LEU A 264 10.82 -7.89 0.07
N ARG A 265 9.56 -8.24 -0.11
CA ARG A 265 8.79 -7.76 -1.27
C ARG A 265 8.65 -6.24 -1.22
N GLY A 266 9.03 -5.58 -2.31
CA GLY A 266 9.06 -4.13 -2.39
C GLY A 266 7.67 -3.48 -2.33
N ASP A 267 6.67 -4.12 -2.94
CA ASP A 267 5.27 -3.69 -2.91
C ASP A 267 4.66 -3.82 -1.51
N TRP A 268 4.91 -4.94 -0.84
CA TRP A 268 4.53 -5.12 0.57
C TRP A 268 5.20 -4.07 1.46
N PHE A 269 6.50 -3.81 1.27
CA PHE A 269 7.20 -2.77 2.02
C PHE A 269 6.53 -1.41 1.82
N VAL A 270 6.26 -1.02 0.58
CA VAL A 270 5.59 0.25 0.28
C VAL A 270 4.22 0.32 0.95
N ALA A 271 3.39 -0.71 0.80
CA ALA A 271 2.03 -0.71 1.32
C ALA A 271 1.96 -0.71 2.86
N ASN A 272 2.88 -1.40 3.53
CA ASN A 272 2.81 -1.63 4.97
C ASN A 272 3.71 -0.66 5.75
N ALA A 273 4.90 -0.30 5.24
CA ALA A 273 5.80 0.64 5.92
C ALA A 273 5.37 2.11 5.79
N SER A 274 4.46 2.42 4.84
CA SER A 274 3.80 3.74 4.75
C SER A 274 2.54 3.85 5.61
N ARG A 275 2.22 2.82 6.41
CA ARG A 275 1.04 2.77 7.29
C ARG A 275 1.44 2.44 8.72
N SER A 276 0.55 2.75 9.66
CA SER A 276 0.73 2.38 11.06
C SER A 276 0.62 0.87 11.27
N PRO A 277 1.35 0.28 12.25
CA PRO A 277 2.30 0.93 13.16
C PRO A 277 3.75 1.00 12.62
N LEU A 278 4.00 0.50 11.41
CA LEU A 278 5.37 0.37 10.89
C LEU A 278 5.97 1.74 10.55
N TYR A 279 5.18 2.64 9.96
CA TYR A 279 5.63 3.99 9.63
C TYR A 279 6.21 4.70 10.86
N GLU A 280 5.47 4.71 11.97
CA GLU A 280 5.89 5.35 13.21
C GLU A 280 7.11 4.67 13.82
N GLY A 281 7.17 3.34 13.79
CA GLY A 281 8.29 2.59 14.33
C GLY A 281 9.58 2.76 13.53
N LEU A 282 9.49 2.91 12.21
CA LEU A 282 10.66 3.07 11.33
C LEU A 282 11.20 4.50 11.35
N LEU A 283 10.32 5.50 11.38
CA LEU A 283 10.69 6.91 11.47
C LEU A 283 10.90 7.37 12.93
N ASP A 284 10.76 6.47 13.91
CA ASP A 284 10.81 6.76 15.35
C ASP A 284 9.89 7.92 15.75
N LEU A 285 8.67 7.97 15.20
CA LEU A 285 7.77 9.07 15.49
C LEU A 285 7.36 9.06 16.97
N PRO A 286 7.30 10.24 17.61
CA PRO A 286 6.83 10.36 18.99
C PRO A 286 5.32 10.15 19.11
N ARG A 287 4.84 9.97 20.34
CA ARG A 287 3.41 9.73 20.60
C ARG A 287 2.59 11.01 20.63
N THR A 288 3.21 12.15 20.89
CA THR A 288 2.51 13.43 21.00
C THR A 288 3.10 14.47 20.06
N ARG A 289 2.27 15.44 19.68
CA ARG A 289 2.70 16.64 18.97
C ARG A 289 3.83 17.36 19.70
N SER A 290 3.71 17.54 21.01
CA SER A 290 4.70 18.28 21.80
C SER A 290 6.08 17.62 21.80
N GLU A 291 6.14 16.28 21.86
CA GLU A 291 7.40 15.54 21.71
C GLU A 291 8.00 15.72 20.30
N LEU A 292 7.18 15.80 19.25
CA LEU A 292 7.65 16.08 17.89
C LEU A 292 8.19 17.49 17.77
N GLU A 293 7.48 18.49 18.28
CA GLU A 293 7.89 19.89 18.31
C GLU A 293 9.24 20.05 19.01
N HIS A 294 9.42 19.39 20.17
CA HIS A 294 10.70 19.39 20.87
C HIS A 294 11.83 18.78 20.02
N ARG A 295 11.58 17.63 19.38
CA ARG A 295 12.57 16.98 18.49
C ARG A 295 12.94 17.84 17.28
N LEU A 296 11.99 18.60 16.76
CA LEU A 296 12.18 19.52 15.64
C LEU A 296 12.69 20.91 16.08
N ASN A 297 12.92 21.11 17.38
CA ASN A 297 13.31 22.39 17.98
C ASN A 297 12.35 23.53 17.60
N VAL A 298 11.05 23.27 17.71
CA VAL A 298 9.96 24.23 17.46
C VAL A 298 9.34 24.62 18.79
N ASP A 299 9.46 25.88 19.20
CA ASP A 299 8.74 26.44 20.34
C ASP A 299 7.48 27.18 19.84
N VAL A 300 6.36 26.45 19.79
CA VAL A 300 5.07 27.00 19.31
C VAL A 300 4.63 28.20 20.17
N ALA A 301 4.78 28.11 21.49
CA ALA A 301 4.34 29.15 22.40
C ALA A 301 5.15 30.44 22.23
N ALA A 302 6.48 30.34 22.10
CA ALA A 302 7.32 31.49 21.77
C ALA A 302 6.99 32.05 20.39
N ASN A 303 6.84 31.18 19.39
CA ASN A 303 6.55 31.61 18.02
C ASN A 303 5.22 32.38 17.90
N LEU A 304 4.22 32.01 18.69
CA LEU A 304 2.95 32.72 18.76
C LEU A 304 3.08 34.06 19.48
N ARG A 305 3.81 34.13 20.61
CA ARG A 305 4.06 35.38 21.35
C ARG A 305 4.85 36.39 20.53
N ASP A 306 5.84 35.92 19.78
CA ASP A 306 6.75 36.75 18.99
C ASP A 306 6.21 37.04 17.58
N PHE A 307 5.02 36.51 17.25
CA PHE A 307 4.41 36.60 15.92
C PHE A 307 5.35 36.14 14.80
N SER A 308 6.17 35.12 15.07
CA SER A 308 7.00 34.45 14.04
C SER A 308 6.24 33.28 13.38
N ALA A 309 5.22 32.75 14.05
CA ALA A 309 4.25 31.84 13.44
C ALA A 309 3.42 32.56 12.37
N ARG A 310 2.97 31.80 11.36
CA ARG A 310 2.09 32.31 10.30
C ARG A 310 0.92 31.38 10.05
N ARG A 311 -0.27 31.94 9.89
CA ARG A 311 -1.52 31.21 9.66
C ARG A 311 -2.16 31.55 8.32
N ALA A 312 -2.95 30.61 7.83
CA ALA A 312 -4.06 30.85 6.92
C ALA A 312 -5.28 30.09 7.42
N GLY A 313 -6.44 30.74 7.45
CA GLY A 313 -7.72 30.10 7.75
C GLY A 313 -8.65 30.19 6.54
N PHE A 314 -9.37 29.12 6.25
CA PHE A 314 -10.25 29.04 5.07
C PHE A 314 -11.45 28.14 5.33
N SER A 315 -12.55 28.45 4.65
CA SER A 315 -13.82 27.73 4.75
C SER A 315 -13.81 26.35 4.08
N ARG A 316 -12.95 26.12 3.08
CA ARG A 316 -12.88 24.85 2.34
C ARG A 316 -11.44 24.40 2.07
N SER A 317 -11.10 23.17 2.46
CA SER A 317 -9.73 22.63 2.40
C SER A 317 -9.50 21.55 1.32
N GLY A 318 -10.58 20.97 0.78
CA GLY A 318 -10.53 19.81 -0.11
C GLY A 318 -10.39 18.46 0.59
N VAL A 319 -10.06 18.42 1.89
CA VAL A 319 -9.89 17.20 2.70
C VAL A 319 -10.77 17.23 3.96
N ALA A 320 -10.73 18.31 4.73
CA ALA A 320 -11.64 18.57 5.84
C ALA A 320 -13.04 19.00 5.33
N ARG A 321 -14.07 18.53 6.05
CA ARG A 321 -15.48 18.84 5.75
C ARG A 321 -15.91 20.25 6.15
N HIS A 322 -15.18 20.83 7.11
CA HIS A 322 -15.45 22.13 7.73
C HIS A 322 -14.28 23.08 7.52
N ASN A 323 -14.41 24.30 8.05
CA ASN A 323 -13.34 25.30 8.02
C ASN A 323 -12.04 24.74 8.61
N ARG A 324 -10.88 25.22 8.15
CA ARG A 324 -9.56 24.71 8.56
C ARG A 324 -8.60 25.88 8.77
N ILE A 325 -7.72 25.76 9.77
CA ILE A 325 -6.57 26.64 9.92
C ILE A 325 -5.31 25.82 9.65
N ILE A 326 -4.36 26.39 8.91
CA ILE A 326 -2.99 25.89 8.85
C ILE A 326 -2.07 26.90 9.53
N GLU A 327 -1.09 26.40 10.27
CA GLU A 327 -0.12 27.17 11.02
C GLU A 327 1.29 26.68 10.72
N ARG A 328 2.17 27.62 10.41
CA ARG A 328 3.55 27.40 10.05
C ARG A 328 4.48 27.89 11.15
N HIS A 329 5.50 27.08 11.45
CA HIS A 329 6.65 27.43 12.26
C HIS A 329 7.96 27.13 11.52
N GLU A 330 9.01 27.86 11.87
CA GLU A 330 10.37 27.53 11.44
C GLU A 330 10.92 26.34 12.25
N SER A 331 11.67 25.48 11.59
CA SER A 331 12.46 24.41 12.19
C SER A 331 13.88 24.45 11.64
N PRO A 332 14.92 24.00 12.37
CA PRO A 332 16.27 23.86 11.81
C PRO A 332 16.35 22.95 10.57
N PHE A 333 15.33 22.11 10.33
CA PHE A 333 15.24 21.23 9.17
C PHE A 333 14.44 21.82 8.00
N GLY A 334 13.83 22.99 8.14
CA GLY A 334 12.93 23.60 7.18
C GLY A 334 11.69 24.16 7.86
N ALA A 335 10.52 23.69 7.45
CA ALA A 335 9.25 24.09 8.04
C ALA A 335 8.61 22.96 8.86
N TYR A 336 7.81 23.39 9.83
CA TYR A 336 6.83 22.59 10.55
C TYR A 336 5.47 23.24 10.30
N TRP A 337 4.55 22.47 9.72
CA TRP A 337 3.18 22.87 9.46
C TRP A 337 2.25 22.01 10.31
N GLN A 338 1.29 22.63 10.97
CA GLN A 338 0.19 21.94 11.62
C GLN A 338 -1.15 22.47 11.10
N SER A 339 -2.13 21.60 10.95
CA SER A 339 -3.52 21.99 10.77
C SER A 339 -4.31 21.88 12.05
N PHE A 340 -5.36 22.68 12.11
CA PHE A 340 -6.45 22.57 13.06
C PHE A 340 -7.71 22.25 12.26
N ASP A 341 -8.23 21.05 12.47
CA ASP A 341 -9.42 20.52 11.81
C ASP A 341 -10.58 20.48 12.82
N PHE A 342 -11.80 20.70 12.33
CA PHE A 342 -12.98 20.93 13.16
C PHE A 342 -14.13 20.00 12.77
N ALA A 343 -14.93 19.58 13.75
CA ALA A 343 -16.08 18.70 13.54
C ALA A 343 -17.35 19.43 13.04
N ASP A 344 -17.39 20.76 13.14
CA ASP A 344 -18.44 21.64 12.63
C ASP A 344 -17.90 23.07 12.44
N ASP A 345 -18.76 24.02 12.03
CA ASP A 345 -18.42 25.44 11.82
C ASP A 345 -19.09 26.36 12.87
N GLN A 346 -19.37 25.87 14.09
CA GLN A 346 -20.18 26.57 15.09
C GLN A 346 -19.40 26.92 16.35
N GLY A 347 -19.79 28.02 17.02
CA GLY A 347 -19.22 28.45 18.30
C GLY A 347 -17.68 28.44 18.28
N PRO A 348 -17.00 27.70 19.18
CA PRO A 348 -15.53 27.66 19.22
C PRO A 348 -14.88 26.99 18.01
N HIS A 349 -15.64 26.41 17.08
CA HIS A 349 -15.15 25.83 15.83
C HIS A 349 -15.24 26.79 14.64
N ASN A 350 -15.96 27.90 14.77
CA ASN A 350 -16.05 28.92 13.73
C ASN A 350 -14.79 29.78 13.72
N ILE A 351 -13.88 29.52 12.77
CA ILE A 351 -12.57 30.21 12.71
C ILE A 351 -12.70 31.70 12.37
N PHE A 352 -13.82 32.11 11.74
CA PHE A 352 -14.09 33.51 11.44
C PHE A 352 -14.62 34.26 12.66
N GLU A 353 -15.02 33.58 13.73
CA GLU A 353 -15.39 34.18 15.01
C GLU A 353 -14.30 33.94 16.07
N ASN A 354 -13.51 32.89 15.92
CA ASN A 354 -12.50 32.47 16.88
C ASN A 354 -11.16 32.13 16.18
N PRO A 355 -10.37 33.13 15.74
CA PRO A 355 -9.16 32.88 14.94
C PRO A 355 -7.86 32.77 15.75
N LEU A 356 -7.83 33.09 17.04
CA LEU A 356 -6.58 33.43 17.73
C LEU A 356 -5.80 32.26 18.30
N GLY A 357 -6.37 31.07 18.40
CA GLY A 357 -5.60 29.88 18.75
C GLY A 357 -6.36 28.91 19.63
N PRO A 358 -5.86 27.66 19.76
CA PRO A 358 -6.41 26.73 20.72
C PRO A 358 -6.15 27.25 22.14
N GLY A 359 -7.15 27.17 23.01
CA GLY A 359 -7.01 27.57 24.43
C GLY A 359 -8.23 28.28 24.98
N SER A 360 -7.99 29.19 25.92
CA SER A 360 -9.03 29.98 26.58
C SER A 360 -8.79 31.47 26.35
N GLY A 361 -9.84 32.23 26.04
CA GLY A 361 -9.77 33.68 25.88
C GLY A 361 -10.64 34.19 24.73
N GLU A 362 -10.61 35.50 24.52
CA GLU A 362 -11.32 36.11 23.38
C GLU A 362 -10.74 35.58 22.06
N GLY A 363 -11.61 35.06 21.19
CA GLY A 363 -11.23 34.54 19.88
C GLY A 363 -10.52 33.19 19.91
N ALA A 364 -10.56 32.45 21.03
CA ALA A 364 -9.99 31.12 21.14
C ALA A 364 -10.86 30.06 20.44
N PHE A 365 -10.23 29.10 19.76
CA PHE A 365 -10.91 27.99 19.08
C PHE A 365 -10.64 26.64 19.76
N SER A 366 -11.41 25.61 19.40
CA SER A 366 -11.22 24.24 19.89
C SER A 366 -11.09 23.25 18.72
N PRO A 367 -9.88 22.77 18.40
CA PRO A 367 -9.70 21.82 17.29
C PRO A 367 -10.18 20.42 17.68
N SER A 368 -10.71 19.68 16.70
CA SER A 368 -11.12 18.28 16.84
C SER A 368 -10.02 17.28 16.43
N GLY A 369 -8.98 17.76 15.73
CA GLY A 369 -7.82 17.00 15.30
C GLY A 369 -6.89 17.86 14.45
N GLY A 370 -5.86 17.23 13.90
CA GLY A 370 -4.91 17.91 13.03
C GLY A 370 -3.99 16.97 12.27
N GLU A 371 -3.42 17.50 11.20
CA GLU A 371 -2.30 16.93 10.46
C GLU A 371 -1.06 17.79 10.69
N ILE A 372 0.08 17.14 10.83
CA ILE A 372 1.37 17.79 10.96
C ILE A 372 2.25 17.31 9.80
N ILE A 373 2.85 18.27 9.08
CA ILE A 373 3.79 18.04 7.99
C ILE A 373 5.08 18.77 8.33
N PHE A 374 6.19 18.06 8.33
CA PHE A 374 7.48 18.62 8.72
C PHE A 374 8.59 18.18 7.78
N ASN A 375 9.63 19.01 7.64
CA ASN A 375 10.80 18.62 6.87
C ASN A 375 11.72 17.69 7.67
N LEU A 376 12.17 16.64 7.00
CA LEU A 376 13.26 15.78 7.43
C LEU A 376 14.61 16.42 7.08
N PRO A 377 15.72 16.01 7.72
CA PRO A 377 17.04 16.57 7.46
C PRO A 377 17.53 16.42 6.01
N ASN A 378 17.02 15.44 5.26
CA ASN A 378 17.29 15.22 3.83
C ASN A 378 16.40 16.04 2.89
N GLY A 379 15.54 16.92 3.42
CA GLY A 379 14.66 17.79 2.66
C GLY A 379 13.31 17.17 2.29
N LEU A 380 13.12 15.85 2.45
CA LEU A 380 11.82 15.20 2.31
C LEU A 380 10.85 15.59 3.44
N GLN A 381 9.61 15.14 3.35
CA GLN A 381 8.58 15.41 4.36
C GLN A 381 8.28 14.15 5.20
N GLY A 382 8.02 14.38 6.49
CA GLY A 382 7.37 13.44 7.40
C GLY A 382 5.96 13.93 7.74
N TYR A 383 5.10 12.99 8.13
CA TYR A 383 3.68 13.23 8.38
C TYR A 383 3.25 12.66 9.73
N LEU A 384 2.32 13.32 10.39
CA LEU A 384 1.76 12.88 11.66
C LEU A 384 0.31 13.34 11.77
N LEU A 385 -0.62 12.41 12.02
CA LEU A 385 -1.99 12.74 12.41
C LEU A 385 -2.14 12.76 13.93
N VAL A 386 -2.90 13.71 14.44
CA VAL A 386 -3.18 13.86 15.88
C VAL A 386 -4.66 14.09 16.16
N ASP A 387 -5.11 13.62 17.33
CA ASP A 387 -6.42 13.97 17.89
C ASP A 387 -6.44 15.39 18.48
N ALA A 388 -7.59 15.82 19.02
CA ALA A 388 -7.75 17.10 19.69
C ALA A 388 -6.76 17.34 20.86
N GLY A 389 -6.31 16.26 21.52
CA GLY A 389 -5.32 16.30 22.60
C GLY A 389 -3.88 16.38 22.12
N GLY A 390 -3.65 16.34 20.80
CA GLY A 390 -2.31 16.28 20.23
C GLY A 390 -1.66 14.90 20.37
N VAL A 391 -2.43 13.85 20.63
CA VAL A 391 -1.96 12.46 20.67
C VAL A 391 -2.03 11.88 19.26
N ARG A 392 -0.97 11.18 18.87
CA ARG A 392 -0.89 10.54 17.55
C ARG A 392 -1.99 9.52 17.33
N ILE A 393 -2.64 9.61 16.17
CA ILE A 393 -3.62 8.62 15.68
C ILE A 393 -3.12 8.01 14.36
N ALA A 394 -3.52 6.76 14.10
CA ALA A 394 -3.21 6.07 12.85
C ALA A 394 -4.14 6.51 11.71
N ASP A 395 -5.42 6.70 12.04
CA ASP A 395 -6.50 6.95 11.10
C ASP A 395 -7.30 8.17 11.57
N ALA A 396 -7.52 9.13 10.68
CA ALA A 396 -8.35 10.29 11.02
C ALA A 396 -9.85 9.95 10.93
N PRO A 397 -10.69 10.49 11.82
CA PRO A 397 -12.14 10.29 11.76
C PRO A 397 -12.73 10.85 10.46
N THR A 398 -13.48 10.01 9.71
CA THR A 398 -14.10 10.40 8.42
C THR A 398 -15.19 11.46 8.53
N GLY A 399 -15.68 11.69 9.75
CA GLY A 399 -16.57 12.82 10.08
C GLY A 399 -15.87 14.18 10.08
N ILE A 400 -14.54 14.22 10.13
CA ILE A 400 -13.74 15.46 10.14
C ILE A 400 -13.05 15.65 8.80
N VAL A 401 -12.31 14.63 8.34
CA VAL A 401 -11.52 14.65 7.10
C VAL A 401 -11.80 13.43 6.23
N HIS A 402 -11.60 13.55 4.92
CA HIS A 402 -11.86 12.49 3.96
C HIS A 402 -10.76 12.43 2.91
N ASP A 403 -10.24 11.24 2.61
CA ASP A 403 -9.31 11.03 1.49
C ASP A 403 -10.10 11.04 0.17
N GLY A 404 -10.30 12.22 -0.40
CA GLY A 404 -10.97 12.37 -1.69
C GLY A 404 -10.19 11.79 -2.87
N THR A 405 -8.93 11.39 -2.67
CA THR A 405 -8.13 10.77 -3.73
C THR A 405 -8.46 9.28 -3.85
N ASN A 406 -8.83 8.61 -2.76
CA ASN A 406 -9.05 7.17 -2.74
C ASN A 406 -10.54 6.81 -2.55
N PRO A 407 -11.29 6.55 -3.62
CA PRO A 407 -12.73 6.28 -3.51
C PRO A 407 -13.05 4.95 -2.82
N ASP A 408 -12.14 3.97 -2.88
CA ASP A 408 -12.35 2.63 -2.28
C ASP A 408 -12.10 2.62 -0.76
N ASP A 409 -11.33 3.59 -0.27
CA ASP A 409 -10.93 3.72 1.14
C ASP A 409 -10.82 5.21 1.50
N PRO A 410 -11.92 5.82 1.95
CA PRO A 410 -12.01 7.26 2.20
C PRO A 410 -11.32 7.71 3.51
N VAL A 411 -10.75 6.77 4.26
CA VAL A 411 -10.07 7.06 5.52
C VAL A 411 -8.72 7.72 5.22
N VAL A 412 -8.43 8.83 5.90
CA VAL A 412 -7.08 9.42 5.84
C VAL A 412 -6.19 8.64 6.79
N HIS A 413 -5.32 7.81 6.21
CA HIS A 413 -4.32 7.04 6.94
C HIS A 413 -3.02 7.83 7.08
N ASN A 414 -2.46 7.85 8.29
CA ASN A 414 -1.20 8.55 8.56
C ASN A 414 -0.12 8.09 7.58
N ALA A 415 0.61 9.06 7.03
CA ALA A 415 1.62 8.92 5.98
C ALA A 415 1.10 8.56 4.58
N VAL A 416 0.54 7.36 4.33
CA VAL A 416 0.22 6.96 2.95
C VAL A 416 -0.78 7.89 2.26
N SER A 417 -1.83 8.32 2.96
CA SER A 417 -2.80 9.28 2.42
C SER A 417 -2.16 10.67 2.29
N CYS A 418 -1.40 11.12 3.28
CA CYS A 418 -0.70 12.40 3.24
C CYS A 418 0.29 12.48 2.06
N MET A 419 1.09 11.44 1.83
CA MET A 419 1.99 11.29 0.69
C MET A 419 1.23 11.28 -0.64
N GLY A 420 0.04 10.68 -0.67
CA GLY A 420 -0.86 10.70 -1.82
C GLY A 420 -1.39 12.11 -2.13
N CYS A 421 -1.93 12.79 -1.13
CA CYS A 421 -2.51 14.14 -1.27
C CYS A 421 -1.46 15.20 -1.59
N HIS A 422 -0.34 15.21 -0.86
CA HIS A 422 0.75 16.17 -1.07
C HIS A 422 1.57 15.85 -2.31
N GLY A 423 1.74 14.57 -2.62
CA GLY A 423 2.23 14.10 -3.91
C GLY A 423 3.66 14.52 -4.22
N LEU A 424 3.92 14.83 -5.49
CA LEU A 424 5.20 15.41 -5.92
C LEU A 424 5.31 16.90 -5.59
N ASP A 425 4.20 17.58 -5.26
CA ASP A 425 4.18 19.02 -5.01
C ASP A 425 4.54 19.37 -3.55
N GLY A 426 4.33 18.49 -2.58
CA GLY A 426 4.52 18.83 -1.17
C GLY A 426 3.43 19.75 -0.62
N ILE A 427 3.80 20.83 0.08
CA ILE A 427 2.84 21.76 0.72
C ILE A 427 1.90 22.36 -0.32
N LYS A 428 0.59 22.28 -0.07
CA LYS A 428 -0.43 22.83 -0.96
C LYS A 428 -0.67 24.32 -0.65
N PRO A 429 -0.75 25.19 -1.67
CA PRO A 429 -1.01 26.61 -1.46
C PRO A 429 -2.47 26.82 -1.03
N HIS A 430 -2.69 27.70 -0.06
CA HIS A 430 -4.01 28.14 0.37
C HIS A 430 -4.03 29.66 0.58
N VAL A 431 -5.16 30.28 0.30
CA VAL A 431 -5.39 31.70 0.52
C VAL A 431 -6.03 31.88 1.89
N ASP A 432 -5.55 32.86 2.65
CA ASP A 432 -6.14 33.21 3.93
C ASP A 432 -7.43 34.05 3.76
N GLU A 433 -8.54 33.50 4.25
CA GLU A 433 -9.86 34.15 4.27
C GLU A 433 -10.11 34.88 5.60
N VAL A 434 -9.44 34.48 6.69
CA VAL A 434 -9.68 35.01 8.03
C VAL A 434 -9.25 36.47 8.14
N SER A 435 -8.07 36.84 7.64
CA SER A 435 -7.61 38.24 7.66
C SER A 435 -8.58 39.17 6.93
N ALA A 436 -9.09 38.72 5.78
CA ALA A 436 -10.03 39.51 4.98
C ALA A 436 -11.32 39.80 5.75
N VAL A 437 -11.88 38.80 6.44
CA VAL A 437 -13.14 38.95 7.20
C VAL A 437 -12.95 39.80 8.46
N GLN A 438 -11.86 39.60 9.20
CA GLN A 438 -11.65 40.27 10.50
C GLN A 438 -11.36 41.77 10.37
N LEU A 439 -10.79 42.21 9.25
CA LEU A 439 -10.54 43.63 8.98
C LEU A 439 -11.84 44.44 8.75
N HIS A 440 -12.96 43.78 8.47
CA HIS A 440 -14.25 44.41 8.16
C HIS A 440 -15.29 44.31 9.29
N ARG A 441 -15.01 43.58 10.37
CA ARG A 441 -15.90 43.47 11.54
C ARG A 441 -15.49 44.44 12.65
N GLY A 442 -16.43 44.86 13.49
CA GLY A 442 -16.23 45.72 14.66
C GLY A 442 -15.43 45.07 15.80
N ALA A 443 -14.35 44.37 15.47
CA ALA A 443 -13.44 43.71 16.40
C ALA A 443 -12.60 44.73 17.18
N SER A 444 -12.24 44.38 18.42
CA SER A 444 -11.33 45.17 19.24
C SER A 444 -10.00 45.41 18.53
N ASP A 445 -9.37 46.55 18.80
CA ASP A 445 -8.08 46.92 18.20
C ASP A 445 -6.99 45.87 18.48
N GLU A 446 -7.02 45.26 19.66
CA GLU A 446 -6.11 44.20 20.06
C GLU A 446 -6.30 42.94 19.22
N ARG A 447 -7.55 42.48 19.06
CA ARG A 447 -7.88 41.34 18.21
C ARG A 447 -7.47 41.59 16.76
N ARG A 448 -7.74 42.77 16.21
CA ARG A 448 -7.34 43.13 14.83
C ARG A 448 -5.82 43.09 14.66
N ARG A 449 -5.05 43.61 15.63
CA ARG A 449 -3.58 43.54 15.61
C ARG A 449 -3.06 42.10 15.69
N ALA A 450 -3.64 41.28 16.57
CA ALA A 450 -3.24 39.89 16.73
C ALA A 450 -3.51 39.07 15.45
N VAL A 451 -4.69 39.23 14.84
CA VAL A 451 -5.01 38.59 13.56
C VAL A 451 -4.05 39.06 12.47
N ALA A 452 -3.85 40.37 12.31
CA ALA A 452 -2.94 40.92 11.29
C ALA A 452 -1.47 40.49 11.46
N SER A 453 -1.07 40.12 12.68
CA SER A 453 0.29 39.65 12.98
C SER A 453 0.46 38.15 12.81
N LEU A 454 -0.59 37.34 13.05
CA LEU A 454 -0.54 35.89 12.93
C LEU A 454 -0.93 35.39 11.53
N TYR A 455 -1.91 36.01 10.90
CA TYR A 455 -2.45 35.56 9.62
C TYR A 455 -1.80 36.27 8.44
N GLY A 456 -1.72 35.58 7.30
CA GLY A 456 -1.07 36.09 6.09
C GLY A 456 0.26 35.40 5.80
N VAL A 457 0.28 34.07 5.86
CA VAL A 457 1.38 33.32 5.26
C VAL A 457 1.47 33.63 3.76
N THR A 458 2.64 34.04 3.29
CA THR A 458 2.78 34.50 1.90
C THR A 458 2.97 33.32 0.95
N ALA A 459 2.54 33.49 -0.31
CA ALA A 459 2.73 32.50 -1.34
C ALA A 459 4.22 32.17 -1.55
N GLU A 460 5.10 33.16 -1.44
CA GLU A 460 6.55 32.98 -1.54
C GLU A 460 7.09 32.08 -0.43
N ARG A 461 6.56 32.19 0.79
CA ARG A 461 6.98 31.36 1.92
C ARG A 461 6.53 29.90 1.75
N MET A 462 5.28 29.69 1.35
CA MET A 462 4.79 28.35 1.00
C MET A 462 5.59 27.74 -0.15
N GLU A 463 5.91 28.54 -1.16
CA GLU A 463 6.73 28.11 -2.30
C GLU A 463 8.14 27.72 -1.88
N ALA A 464 8.78 28.45 -0.96
CA ALA A 464 10.09 28.10 -0.44
C ALA A 464 10.10 26.76 0.31
N ASP A 465 9.08 26.49 1.14
CA ASP A 465 8.95 25.23 1.85
C ASP A 465 8.66 24.06 0.88
N ARG A 466 7.85 24.31 -0.14
CA ARG A 466 7.58 23.40 -1.24
C ARG A 466 8.86 23.09 -2.03
N ALA A 467 9.62 24.12 -2.42
CA ALA A 467 10.84 23.99 -3.20
C ALA A 467 11.89 23.11 -2.51
N ARG A 468 11.98 23.16 -1.17
CA ARG A 468 12.86 22.27 -0.39
C ARG A 468 12.50 20.79 -0.62
N TYR A 469 11.21 20.46 -0.52
CA TYR A 469 10.72 19.10 -0.75
C TYR A 469 10.94 18.64 -2.20
N THR A 470 10.53 19.46 -3.17
CA THR A 470 10.64 19.11 -4.59
C THR A 470 12.10 19.00 -5.06
N THR A 471 13.01 19.80 -4.47
CA THR A 471 14.45 19.69 -4.73
C THR A 471 15.00 18.35 -4.23
N ALA A 472 14.63 17.90 -3.03
CA ALA A 472 15.04 16.59 -2.54
C ALA A 472 14.45 15.45 -3.40
N LEU A 473 13.18 15.58 -3.79
CA LEU A 473 12.49 14.58 -4.61
C LEU A 473 13.08 14.46 -6.03
N SER A 474 13.41 15.58 -6.67
CA SER A 474 14.04 15.58 -8.01
C SER A 474 15.44 14.97 -8.02
N GLN A 475 16.17 15.02 -6.90
CA GLN A 475 17.41 14.27 -6.76
C GLN A 475 17.16 12.76 -6.74
N LEU A 476 16.08 12.29 -6.10
CA LEU A 476 15.73 10.86 -6.11
C LEU A 476 15.17 10.40 -7.44
N LEU A 477 14.32 11.20 -8.07
CA LEU A 477 13.55 10.88 -9.27
C LEU A 477 13.98 11.73 -10.48
N PRO A 478 15.19 11.52 -11.05
CA PRO A 478 15.67 12.29 -12.19
C PRO A 478 14.96 11.86 -13.48
N THR A 479 13.71 12.29 -13.67
CA THR A 479 13.02 12.26 -14.97
C THR A 479 12.27 13.57 -15.20
N SER A 480 12.25 13.98 -16.47
CA SER A 480 12.19 15.36 -16.96
C SER A 480 10.91 16.16 -16.67
N GLY A 481 11.09 17.39 -16.19
CA GLY A 481 10.24 18.55 -16.51
C GLY A 481 9.26 19.01 -15.43
N PRO A 482 9.03 20.34 -15.29
CA PRO A 482 7.95 20.86 -14.48
C PRO A 482 6.63 20.54 -15.17
N SER A 483 5.96 19.50 -14.71
CA SER A 483 4.57 19.25 -15.09
C SER A 483 3.77 19.15 -13.80
N HIS A 484 2.60 19.79 -13.79
CA HIS A 484 1.66 19.86 -12.67
C HIS A 484 1.17 18.44 -12.31
N VAL A 485 1.97 17.66 -11.60
CA VAL A 485 1.76 16.23 -11.34
C VAL A 485 1.69 16.00 -9.83
N SER A 486 0.58 15.45 -9.35
CA SER A 486 0.26 15.43 -7.92
C SER A 486 0.37 14.07 -7.24
N VAL A 487 0.92 13.02 -7.86
CA VAL A 487 0.89 11.66 -7.26
C VAL A 487 2.28 11.12 -7.04
N LEU A 488 2.64 10.97 -5.76
CA LEU A 488 3.84 10.26 -5.34
C LEU A 488 3.61 8.74 -5.57
N PRO A 489 4.58 8.02 -6.18
CA PRO A 489 4.43 6.59 -6.48
C PRO A 489 4.01 5.72 -5.29
N VAL A 490 4.41 6.11 -4.06
CA VAL A 490 4.10 5.41 -2.80
C VAL A 490 2.61 5.07 -2.66
N ALA A 491 1.72 6.07 -2.75
CA ALA A 491 0.28 5.86 -2.56
C ALA A 491 -0.35 5.01 -3.68
N SER A 492 0.19 5.08 -4.91
CA SER A 492 -0.30 4.26 -6.02
C SER A 492 0.10 2.78 -5.88
N VAL A 493 1.35 2.51 -5.48
CA VAL A 493 1.83 1.13 -5.27
C VAL A 493 1.17 0.51 -4.04
N ALA A 494 0.95 1.29 -2.98
CA ALA A 494 0.21 0.83 -1.80
C ALA A 494 -1.23 0.40 -2.16
N ARG A 495 -1.91 1.16 -3.03
CA ARG A 495 -3.25 0.79 -3.52
C ARG A 495 -3.21 -0.43 -4.42
N ASP A 496 -2.25 -0.52 -5.35
CA ASP A 496 -2.10 -1.70 -6.21
C ASP A 496 -1.89 -2.98 -5.39
N PHE A 497 -1.11 -2.90 -4.30
CA PHE A 497 -0.92 -4.00 -3.37
C PHE A 497 -2.22 -4.43 -2.67
N ALA A 498 -3.07 -3.47 -2.29
CA ALA A 498 -4.33 -3.73 -1.58
C ALA A 498 -5.44 -4.31 -2.47
N ARG A 499 -5.27 -4.29 -3.81
CA ARG A 499 -6.29 -4.78 -4.75
C ARG A 499 -6.59 -6.27 -4.52
N PRO A 500 -7.87 -6.68 -4.68
CA PRO A 500 -8.21 -8.09 -4.69
C PRO A 500 -7.43 -8.85 -5.78
N LEU A 501 -7.00 -10.05 -5.44
CA LEU A 501 -6.19 -10.92 -6.29
C LEU A 501 -7.10 -11.88 -7.06
N ASP A 502 -6.95 -11.90 -8.37
CA ASP A 502 -7.58 -12.89 -9.26
C ASP A 502 -6.73 -14.16 -9.38
N ALA A 503 -7.16 -15.09 -10.24
CA ALA A 503 -6.49 -16.37 -10.43
C ALA A 503 -5.07 -16.21 -10.98
N ASP A 504 -4.84 -15.26 -11.89
CA ASP A 504 -3.52 -14.98 -12.44
C ASP A 504 -2.60 -14.43 -11.33
N ALA A 505 -3.07 -13.46 -10.55
CA ALA A 505 -2.29 -12.88 -9.47
C ALA A 505 -1.95 -13.90 -8.37
N VAL A 506 -2.93 -14.74 -7.97
CA VAL A 506 -2.70 -15.82 -6.99
C VAL A 506 -1.70 -16.85 -7.52
N ALA A 507 -1.86 -17.28 -8.78
CA ALA A 507 -0.96 -18.25 -9.40
C ALA A 507 0.46 -17.70 -9.46
N SER A 508 0.62 -16.47 -9.98
CA SER A 508 1.90 -15.79 -10.11
C SER A 508 2.61 -15.59 -8.78
N SER A 509 1.88 -15.21 -7.72
CA SER A 509 2.46 -15.12 -6.39
C SER A 509 2.97 -16.48 -5.94
N LEU A 510 2.20 -17.55 -6.10
CA LEU A 510 2.61 -18.90 -5.71
C LEU A 510 3.67 -19.53 -6.64
N GLY A 511 4.17 -18.81 -7.64
CA GLY A 511 5.14 -19.33 -8.63
C GLY A 511 4.54 -20.42 -9.53
N LEU A 512 3.26 -20.29 -9.86
CA LEU A 512 2.47 -21.22 -10.68
C LEU A 512 1.86 -20.50 -11.87
N THR A 513 1.60 -21.25 -12.94
CA THR A 513 0.60 -20.89 -13.94
C THR A 513 -0.81 -21.16 -13.40
N VAL A 514 -1.84 -20.49 -13.95
CA VAL A 514 -3.24 -20.77 -13.59
C VAL A 514 -3.63 -22.24 -13.82
N ALA A 515 -3.05 -22.87 -14.84
CA ALA A 515 -3.26 -24.29 -15.13
C ALA A 515 -2.68 -25.19 -14.02
N GLU A 516 -1.46 -24.90 -13.57
CA GLU A 516 -0.86 -25.59 -12.43
C GLU A 516 -1.64 -25.33 -11.14
N LEU A 517 -2.03 -24.08 -10.88
CA LEU A 517 -2.85 -23.69 -9.73
C LEU A 517 -4.16 -24.49 -9.68
N ARG A 518 -4.83 -24.64 -10.83
CA ARG A 518 -6.04 -25.47 -10.94
C ARG A 518 -5.76 -26.93 -10.64
N THR A 519 -4.65 -27.46 -11.15
CA THR A 519 -4.24 -28.86 -10.94
C THR A 519 -3.98 -29.15 -9.45
N VAL A 520 -3.18 -28.32 -8.77
CA VAL A 520 -2.90 -28.50 -7.34
C VAL A 520 -4.13 -28.28 -6.47
N THR A 521 -5.05 -27.40 -6.90
CA THR A 521 -6.33 -27.17 -6.20
C THR A 521 -7.26 -28.35 -6.27
N VAL A 522 -7.38 -29.00 -7.43
CA VAL A 522 -8.20 -30.21 -7.58
C VAL A 522 -7.62 -31.40 -6.82
N ALA A 523 -6.29 -31.52 -6.79
CA ALA A 523 -5.61 -32.58 -6.04
C ALA A 523 -5.75 -32.44 -4.50
N SER A 524 -5.99 -31.21 -4.02
CA SER A 524 -6.13 -30.90 -2.59
C SER A 524 -7.53 -31.25 -2.08
N VAL A 525 -7.64 -32.37 -1.34
CA VAL A 525 -8.93 -32.88 -0.86
C VAL A 525 -9.53 -32.01 0.26
N PHE A 526 -8.69 -31.50 1.17
CA PHE A 526 -9.03 -30.58 2.27
C PHE A 526 -7.86 -29.62 2.51
N GLY A 527 -8.11 -28.33 2.75
CA GLY A 527 -7.03 -27.37 3.06
C GLY A 527 -7.34 -25.91 2.72
N ALA A 528 -6.42 -25.02 3.07
CA ALA A 528 -6.48 -23.58 2.77
C ALA A 528 -6.53 -23.34 1.26
N LEU A 529 -5.87 -24.21 0.48
CA LEU A 529 -5.79 -24.10 -0.97
C LEU A 529 -7.18 -24.27 -1.60
N ARG A 530 -7.95 -25.29 -1.23
CA ARG A 530 -9.33 -25.44 -1.73
C ARG A 530 -10.28 -24.35 -1.24
N ALA A 531 -10.15 -23.94 0.02
CA ALA A 531 -11.03 -22.94 0.63
C ALA A 531 -10.87 -21.54 0.03
N ILE A 532 -9.63 -21.16 -0.33
CA ILE A 532 -9.29 -19.81 -0.77
C ILE A 532 -9.10 -19.75 -2.29
N VAL A 533 -8.37 -20.70 -2.87
CA VAL A 533 -8.08 -20.71 -4.32
C VAL A 533 -9.27 -21.22 -5.13
N GLY A 534 -10.11 -22.10 -4.57
CA GLY A 534 -11.31 -22.62 -5.24
C GLY A 534 -12.23 -21.50 -5.77
N PRO A 535 -12.70 -20.57 -4.91
CA PRO A 535 -13.49 -19.41 -5.34
C PRO A 535 -12.77 -18.51 -6.36
N VAL A 536 -11.46 -18.32 -6.19
CA VAL A 536 -10.63 -17.50 -7.10
C VAL A 536 -10.59 -18.10 -8.50
N LEU A 537 -10.39 -19.41 -8.62
CA LEU A 537 -10.43 -20.13 -9.90
C LEU A 537 -11.82 -20.16 -10.55
N ALA A 538 -12.87 -19.86 -9.77
CA ALA A 538 -14.24 -19.68 -10.23
C ALA A 538 -14.58 -18.22 -10.56
N GLY A 539 -13.61 -17.31 -10.50
CA GLY A 539 -13.76 -15.90 -10.87
C GLY A 539 -14.14 -14.97 -9.71
N THR A 540 -14.06 -15.42 -8.45
CA THR A 540 -14.26 -14.56 -7.27
C THR A 540 -12.91 -14.14 -6.70
N PRO A 541 -12.44 -12.89 -6.91
CA PRO A 541 -11.15 -12.45 -6.39
C PRO A 541 -11.06 -12.57 -4.87
N VAL A 542 -9.86 -12.83 -4.36
CA VAL A 542 -9.58 -12.87 -2.91
C VAL A 542 -9.01 -11.54 -2.44
N VAL A 543 -9.49 -11.03 -1.32
CA VAL A 543 -8.93 -9.81 -0.70
C VAL A 543 -7.48 -10.06 -0.27
N CYS A 544 -6.59 -9.10 -0.52
CA CYS A 544 -5.15 -9.23 -0.26
C CYS A 544 -4.85 -9.66 1.21
N GLU A 545 -5.53 -9.07 2.20
CA GLU A 545 -5.34 -9.45 3.62
C GLU A 545 -5.64 -10.94 3.88
N VAL A 546 -6.70 -11.49 3.28
CA VAL A 546 -7.07 -12.90 3.41
C VAL A 546 -5.99 -13.78 2.78
N PHE A 547 -5.48 -13.37 1.62
CA PHE A 547 -4.40 -14.07 0.95
C PHE A 547 -3.10 -14.06 1.74
N ASP A 548 -2.69 -12.90 2.28
CA ASP A 548 -1.48 -12.73 3.08
C ASP A 548 -1.52 -13.58 4.35
N CYS A 549 -2.67 -13.59 5.03
CA CYS A 549 -2.93 -14.44 6.18
C CYS A 549 -2.81 -15.94 5.85
N ALA A 550 -3.26 -16.34 4.66
CA ALA A 550 -3.27 -17.73 4.23
C ALA A 550 -1.98 -18.16 3.52
N TRP A 551 -1.14 -17.22 3.10
CA TRP A 551 0.01 -17.45 2.25
C TRP A 551 0.86 -18.64 2.68
N ARG A 552 1.16 -18.72 3.98
CA ARG A 552 2.00 -19.79 4.53
C ARG A 552 1.37 -21.16 4.42
N SER A 553 0.06 -21.25 4.62
CA SER A 553 -0.69 -22.49 4.44
C SER A 553 -0.74 -22.86 2.96
N LEU A 554 -0.97 -21.87 2.09
CA LEU A 554 -0.97 -22.05 0.64
C LEU A 554 0.38 -22.58 0.12
N VAL A 555 1.50 -21.94 0.46
CA VAL A 555 2.84 -22.38 0.05
C VAL A 555 3.17 -23.79 0.56
N ARG A 556 2.70 -24.17 1.75
CA ARG A 556 2.88 -25.53 2.27
C ARG A 556 2.07 -26.59 1.51
N GLU A 557 0.88 -26.22 1.06
CA GLU A 557 -0.06 -27.11 0.34
C GLU A 557 0.26 -27.21 -1.16
N VAL A 558 0.75 -26.14 -1.78
CA VAL A 558 1.06 -26.10 -3.22
C VAL A 558 2.14 -27.12 -3.59
N ASP A 559 3.16 -27.39 -2.75
CA ASP A 559 4.15 -28.42 -3.09
C ASP A 559 5.08 -28.89 -1.92
N PRO A 560 5.23 -30.21 -1.68
CA PRO A 560 6.31 -30.77 -0.87
C PRO A 560 7.70 -30.83 -1.56
N SER A 561 7.74 -30.81 -2.91
CA SER A 561 8.91 -31.05 -3.77
C SER A 561 9.56 -29.78 -4.35
N ARG A 562 8.89 -28.62 -4.32
CA ARG A 562 9.48 -27.33 -4.69
C ARG A 562 10.32 -26.73 -3.57
N SER A 563 11.26 -25.88 -3.96
CA SER A 563 12.30 -25.30 -3.12
C SER A 563 11.80 -24.37 -1.99
N LEU A 564 10.56 -24.36 -1.48
CA LEU A 564 10.10 -23.36 -0.49
C LEU A 564 9.47 -23.89 0.82
N VAL A 565 9.95 -23.45 2.00
CA VAL A 565 9.30 -23.67 3.33
C VAL A 565 8.93 -22.32 3.95
N ALA A 566 7.67 -22.11 4.35
CA ALA A 566 7.30 -20.90 5.09
C ALA A 566 8.04 -20.77 6.45
N GLU A 567 8.64 -19.60 6.71
CA GLU A 567 9.31 -19.22 7.97
C GLU A 567 8.39 -18.46 8.94
N GLY A 568 8.84 -18.32 10.20
CA GLY A 568 8.12 -17.65 11.29
C GLY A 568 7.58 -16.23 10.99
N GLY A 569 6.53 -15.86 11.71
CA GLY A 569 5.71 -14.63 11.66
C GLY A 569 4.29 -14.96 12.15
N PRO A 570 3.28 -14.08 12.05
CA PRO A 570 2.01 -14.28 12.75
C PRO A 570 1.38 -15.64 12.42
N THR A 571 1.08 -16.42 13.45
CA THR A 571 0.30 -17.65 13.33
C THR A 571 -1.15 -17.30 12.96
N PRO A 572 -1.90 -18.18 12.26
CA PRO A 572 -3.27 -17.93 11.79
C PRO A 572 -4.28 -17.44 12.83
N ALA A 573 -3.95 -17.55 14.12
CA ALA A 573 -4.79 -17.09 15.24
C ALA A 573 -4.92 -15.56 15.34
N ALA A 574 -4.11 -14.77 14.62
CA ALA A 574 -4.22 -13.31 14.57
C ALA A 574 -5.04 -12.78 13.38
N CYS A 575 -5.53 -13.68 12.51
CA CYS A 575 -6.28 -13.29 11.32
C CYS A 575 -7.79 -13.23 11.64
N PRO A 576 -8.48 -12.12 11.36
CA PRO A 576 -9.94 -12.08 11.48
C PRO A 576 -10.54 -13.10 10.50
N GLY A 577 -11.17 -14.15 11.03
CA GLY A 577 -11.99 -15.08 10.24
C GLY A 577 -11.59 -16.56 10.24
N THR A 578 -10.50 -16.99 10.87
CA THR A 578 -10.10 -18.42 10.86
C THR A 578 -10.97 -19.36 11.70
N THR A 579 -12.04 -18.86 12.33
CA THR A 579 -13.09 -19.68 12.98
C THR A 579 -14.49 -19.51 12.38
N ALA A 580 -14.68 -18.80 11.28
CA ALA A 580 -15.98 -18.70 10.64
C ALA A 580 -16.15 -19.77 9.57
N THR A 581 -17.03 -20.72 9.83
CA THR A 581 -17.69 -21.56 8.83
C THR A 581 -18.05 -20.73 7.62
N THR A 582 -17.71 -21.22 6.43
CA THR A 582 -18.01 -20.66 5.11
C THR A 582 -19.39 -19.99 5.06
N GLN A 583 -19.42 -18.65 5.09
CA GLN A 583 -20.54 -17.89 4.54
C GLN A 583 -20.01 -17.10 3.36
N LEU A 584 -20.42 -17.56 2.17
CA LEU A 584 -20.36 -16.82 0.92
C LEU A 584 -21.12 -15.51 1.12
N PHE A 585 -20.46 -14.37 0.91
CA PHE A 585 -21.14 -13.07 0.86
C PHE A 585 -21.85 -12.93 -0.49
N PRO A 586 -23.17 -12.66 -0.53
CA PRO A 586 -23.78 -12.01 -1.68
C PRO A 586 -23.43 -10.52 -1.64
N ALA A 587 -23.15 -9.95 -2.81
CA ALA A 587 -22.92 -8.53 -2.99
C ALA A 587 -24.18 -7.72 -2.59
N ALA A 588 -24.24 -7.21 -1.35
CA ALA A 588 -25.15 -6.12 -0.92
C ALA A 588 -24.99 -5.68 0.55
N GLN A 589 -24.24 -6.37 1.43
CA GLN A 589 -24.20 -6.01 2.86
C GLN A 589 -22.77 -5.96 3.42
N VAL A 590 -22.03 -4.92 3.05
CA VAL A 590 -20.84 -4.48 3.81
C VAL A 590 -21.06 -3.03 4.22
N CYS A 591 -22.03 -2.82 5.11
CA CYS A 591 -22.25 -1.59 5.86
C CYS A 591 -23.13 -1.98 7.06
N ASP A 592 -22.54 -2.41 8.18
CA ASP A 592 -23.05 -2.09 9.54
C ASP A 592 -22.34 -2.82 10.69
N SER A 593 -21.67 -3.96 10.48
CA SER A 593 -21.27 -4.81 11.62
C SER A 593 -20.03 -4.37 12.41
N ARG A 594 -19.35 -3.28 12.01
CA ARG A 594 -18.28 -2.64 12.82
C ARG A 594 -18.76 -1.44 13.66
N TRP A 595 -20.02 -1.03 13.54
CA TRP A 595 -20.52 0.19 14.20
C TRP A 595 -21.31 -0.04 15.50
N GLU A 596 -21.83 -1.23 15.76
CA GLU A 596 -22.58 -1.50 17.00
C GLU A 596 -21.69 -1.67 18.24
N ALA A 597 -20.48 -2.18 18.09
CA ALA A 597 -19.52 -2.30 19.20
C ALA A 597 -18.96 -0.95 19.66
N VAL A 598 -18.97 0.08 18.79
CA VAL A 598 -18.52 1.43 19.12
C VAL A 598 -19.68 2.29 19.65
N ARG A 599 -20.91 2.10 19.15
CA ARG A 599 -22.12 2.76 19.69
C ARG A 599 -22.43 2.34 21.14
N ALA A 600 -22.09 1.11 21.53
CA ALA A 600 -22.25 0.67 22.92
C ALA A 600 -21.28 1.34 23.91
N TYR A 601 -20.18 1.93 23.43
CA TYR A 601 -19.18 2.60 24.28
C TYR A 601 -19.35 4.12 24.35
N THR A 602 -20.15 4.72 23.45
CA THR A 602 -20.38 6.19 23.41
C THR A 602 -21.75 6.63 23.94
N ALA A 603 -22.63 5.72 24.34
CA ALA A 603 -23.98 6.05 24.84
C ALA A 603 -24.12 6.12 26.38
N ALA A 604 -23.05 5.92 27.17
CA ALA A 604 -23.15 5.83 28.64
C ALA A 604 -22.18 6.73 29.42
N ALA A 605 -21.74 7.86 28.85
CA ALA A 605 -20.91 8.82 29.58
C ALA A 605 -21.65 10.16 29.74
N THR A 606 -22.64 10.20 30.63
CA THR A 606 -23.07 11.46 31.25
C THR A 606 -22.26 11.70 32.52
N SER A 607 -21.92 12.98 32.69
CA SER A 607 -21.21 13.65 33.79
C SER A 607 -21.13 12.92 35.14
N ALA A 608 -19.93 13.04 35.73
CA ALA A 608 -19.52 12.75 37.11
C ALA A 608 -18.91 11.35 37.34
N GLN A 609 -17.59 11.26 37.13
CA GLN A 609 -16.62 10.57 38.02
C GLN A 609 -15.21 10.67 37.40
N TRP A 610 -14.55 11.81 37.68
CA TRP A 610 -13.18 12.11 37.22
C TRP A 610 -12.09 11.74 38.26
N ASP A 611 -12.39 10.92 39.28
CA ASP A 611 -11.47 10.62 40.39
C ASP A 611 -11.03 9.14 40.47
N GLN A 612 -10.92 8.41 39.35
CA GLN A 612 -10.43 7.03 39.37
C GLN A 612 -9.41 6.68 38.27
N ALA A 613 -8.71 7.69 37.75
CA ALA A 613 -7.52 7.48 36.92
C ALA A 613 -6.23 7.24 37.73
N GLN A 614 -6.27 7.40 39.07
CA GLN A 614 -5.10 7.28 39.94
C GLN A 614 -4.93 5.88 40.59
N ALA A 615 -5.84 4.93 40.34
CA ALA A 615 -5.79 3.58 40.92
C ALA A 615 -5.16 2.51 40.00
N CYS A 616 -4.84 2.83 38.74
CA CYS A 616 -4.29 1.86 37.78
C CYS A 616 -2.75 1.80 37.75
N GLU A 617 -2.06 2.67 38.49
CA GLU A 617 -0.58 2.66 38.60
C GLU A 617 -0.07 1.91 39.84
N THR A 618 -0.90 1.65 40.85
CA THR A 618 -0.50 0.85 42.02
C THR A 618 -0.63 -0.67 41.80
N ALA A 619 -1.37 -1.11 40.77
CA ALA A 619 -1.55 -2.53 40.43
C ALA A 619 -0.42 -3.13 39.57
N ARG A 620 0.48 -2.30 39.02
CA ARG A 620 1.63 -2.76 38.21
C ARG A 620 2.92 -3.01 39.00
N ALA A 621 2.93 -2.77 40.31
CA ALA A 621 4.13 -2.89 41.14
C ALA A 621 4.20 -4.13 42.07
N GLN A 622 3.22 -5.06 42.04
CA GLN A 622 3.20 -6.23 42.96
C GLN A 622 3.12 -7.61 42.29
N LEU A 623 3.70 -7.78 41.08
CA LEU A 623 3.81 -9.10 40.43
C LEU A 623 5.27 -9.51 40.21
N ARG A 624 6.06 -9.51 41.29
CA ARG A 624 7.28 -10.31 41.45
C ARG A 624 7.41 -10.69 42.93
N VAL A 625 7.26 -11.99 43.23
CA VAL A 625 7.97 -12.81 44.25
C VAL A 625 7.07 -13.98 44.70
N ARG A 626 7.69 -15.17 44.73
CA ARG A 626 7.19 -16.50 45.14
C ARG A 626 6.57 -16.56 46.54
N VAL A 627 5.55 -17.40 46.73
CA VAL A 627 5.22 -18.16 47.97
C VAL A 627 4.36 -19.37 47.48
N GLN A 628 4.65 -20.68 47.62
CA GLN A 628 5.09 -21.57 48.72
C GLN A 628 4.12 -21.71 49.92
N GLY A 629 3.20 -22.68 49.86
CA GLY A 629 2.44 -23.25 51.00
C GLY A 629 1.41 -22.30 51.63
N ALA A 630 0.32 -22.71 52.26
CA ALA A 630 -0.30 -23.98 52.58
C ALA A 630 -1.70 -23.65 53.16
N CYS A 631 -2.59 -24.64 53.22
CA CYS A 631 -3.84 -24.67 54.00
C CYS A 631 -4.98 -23.75 53.52
N ALA A 632 -6.26 -24.03 53.68
CA ALA A 632 -7.09 -25.20 53.94
C ALA A 632 -8.52 -24.62 54.03
N GLY A 633 -9.54 -25.36 53.59
CA GLY A 633 -10.92 -25.15 54.07
C GLY A 633 -11.80 -24.17 53.30
N ASP A 634 -12.65 -24.77 52.46
CA ASP A 634 -14.09 -24.53 52.32
C ASP A 634 -14.67 -23.18 51.82
N GLY A 635 -15.46 -23.29 50.75
CA GLY A 635 -16.83 -22.72 50.76
C GLY A 635 -17.21 -21.74 49.65
N LEU A 636 -17.82 -22.27 48.58
CA LEU A 636 -18.96 -21.71 47.81
C LEU A 636 -18.74 -20.39 47.04
N THR A 637 -18.50 -20.42 45.71
CA THR A 637 -19.46 -20.31 44.56
C THR A 637 -20.19 -18.95 44.45
N ALA A 638 -20.34 -18.27 43.31
CA ALA A 638 -19.88 -18.42 41.93
C ALA A 638 -20.20 -17.10 41.17
N GLY A 639 -19.57 -16.86 40.01
CA GLY A 639 -20.01 -15.81 39.08
C GLY A 639 -19.08 -15.51 37.89
N SER A 640 -18.82 -16.46 36.99
CA SER A 640 -18.33 -16.17 35.63
C SER A 640 -18.78 -17.24 34.62
N ALA A 641 -19.09 -16.81 33.40
CA ALA A 641 -19.79 -17.57 32.37
C ALA A 641 -19.18 -18.92 31.94
N ALA A 642 -20.06 -19.93 31.92
CA ALA A 642 -20.09 -21.23 31.24
C ALA A 642 -18.83 -21.81 30.57
N ALA A 643 -18.14 -22.71 31.28
CA ALA A 643 -17.41 -23.83 30.70
C ALA A 643 -18.17 -25.14 31.02
N VAL A 644 -18.49 -25.96 30.02
CA VAL A 644 -19.09 -27.28 30.24
C VAL A 644 -17.99 -28.25 30.70
N PRO A 645 -18.05 -28.84 31.91
CA PRO A 645 -17.03 -29.78 32.37
C PRO A 645 -17.20 -31.16 31.71
N CYS A 646 -16.10 -31.74 31.22
CA CYS A 646 -16.05 -33.12 30.74
C CYS A 646 -16.07 -34.09 31.94
N GLN A 647 -17.03 -35.03 31.98
CA GLN A 647 -17.13 -36.05 33.04
C GLN A 647 -16.96 -37.47 32.46
N CYS A 648 -16.22 -38.35 33.15
CA CYS A 648 -16.17 -39.78 32.84
C CYS A 648 -17.42 -40.45 33.46
N VAL A 649 -18.22 -41.14 32.65
CA VAL A 649 -19.39 -41.90 33.10
C VAL A 649 -19.21 -43.37 32.78
N ALA A 650 -19.36 -44.23 33.80
CA ALA A 650 -19.36 -45.68 33.63
C ALA A 650 -20.66 -46.12 32.94
N ARG A 651 -20.53 -46.82 31.82
CA ARG A 651 -21.64 -47.40 31.06
C ARG A 651 -21.42 -48.90 30.92
N ARG A 652 -22.52 -49.64 30.87
CA ARG A 652 -22.51 -51.08 30.61
C ARG A 652 -22.92 -51.32 29.17
N ASP A 653 -22.10 -52.05 28.42
CA ASP A 653 -22.44 -52.43 27.05
C ASP A 653 -23.61 -53.43 27.09
N PRO A 654 -24.77 -53.11 26.51
CA PRO A 654 -25.95 -53.97 26.57
C PRO A 654 -25.79 -55.27 25.74
N ARG A 655 -24.77 -55.39 24.88
CA ARG A 655 -24.51 -56.61 24.10
C ARG A 655 -23.46 -57.53 24.75
N SER A 656 -22.45 -56.95 25.40
CA SER A 656 -21.34 -57.73 25.98
C SER A 656 -21.35 -57.80 27.51
N GLY A 657 -22.19 -57.02 28.18
CA GLY A 657 -22.33 -56.99 29.64
C GLY A 657 -21.17 -56.33 30.39
N ARG A 658 -20.13 -55.86 29.70
CA ARG A 658 -18.92 -55.26 30.28
C ARG A 658 -19.11 -53.77 30.60
N ASN A 659 -18.47 -53.32 31.68
CA ASN A 659 -18.42 -51.91 32.05
C ASN A 659 -17.29 -51.19 31.31
N PHE A 660 -17.54 -49.99 30.78
CA PHE A 660 -16.56 -49.12 30.17
C PHE A 660 -16.85 -47.65 30.52
N ALA A 661 -15.83 -46.80 30.63
CA ALA A 661 -16.01 -45.38 30.87
C ALA A 661 -16.10 -44.59 29.56
N SER A 662 -17.00 -43.60 29.51
CA SER A 662 -17.21 -42.73 28.34
C SER A 662 -17.36 -41.26 28.75
N CYS A 663 -16.85 -40.34 27.94
CA CYS A 663 -16.99 -38.90 28.16
C CYS A 663 -18.28 -38.37 27.50
N THR A 664 -18.96 -37.42 28.15
CA THR A 664 -20.30 -36.95 27.76
C THR A 664 -20.34 -35.79 26.77
N ALA A 665 -19.21 -35.17 26.40
CA ALA A 665 -19.18 -34.06 25.44
C ALA A 665 -18.65 -34.49 24.06
N ARG A 666 -19.51 -34.53 23.04
CA ARG A 666 -19.10 -34.69 21.63
C ARG A 666 -18.81 -33.31 21.04
N GLY A 667 -17.62 -33.12 20.46
CA GLY A 667 -17.39 -32.04 19.50
C GLY A 667 -16.25 -31.05 19.75
N SER A 668 -15.27 -31.32 20.63
CA SER A 668 -14.06 -30.48 20.72
C SER A 668 -12.77 -31.28 20.73
N VAL A 669 -11.74 -30.78 20.04
CA VAL A 669 -10.39 -31.35 19.91
C VAL A 669 -9.68 -31.52 21.27
N ALA A 670 -10.13 -30.77 22.28
CA ALA A 670 -9.65 -30.88 23.66
C ALA A 670 -10.08 -32.19 24.36
N CYS A 671 -11.13 -32.88 23.90
CA CYS A 671 -11.67 -34.07 24.55
C CYS A 671 -10.87 -35.36 24.23
N GLY A 672 -10.14 -35.39 23.11
CA GLY A 672 -9.39 -36.57 22.64
C GLY A 672 -8.27 -37.02 23.58
N ARG A 673 -7.59 -36.07 24.25
CA ARG A 673 -6.56 -36.37 25.26
C ARG A 673 -7.15 -36.85 26.60
N TYR A 674 -8.40 -36.48 26.90
CA TYR A 674 -9.08 -36.88 28.14
C TYR A 674 -9.68 -38.29 28.05
N GLN A 675 -10.10 -38.70 26.86
CA GLN A 675 -10.68 -40.03 26.60
C GLN A 675 -9.67 -41.17 26.79
N GLN A 676 -8.37 -40.92 26.58
CA GLN A 676 -7.29 -41.86 26.90
C GLN A 676 -7.05 -42.03 28.41
N ARG A 677 -7.50 -41.09 29.25
CA ARG A 677 -7.41 -41.20 30.72
C ARG A 677 -8.66 -41.81 31.37
N CYS A 678 -9.82 -41.80 30.68
CA CYS A 678 -11.02 -42.48 31.18
C CYS A 678 -11.03 -44.00 30.85
N ARG A 679 -10.43 -44.43 29.73
CA ARG A 679 -10.27 -45.86 29.39
C ARG A 679 -9.20 -46.49 30.26
#